data_AF-A0A2W4WFJ2-F1
#
_entry.id   AF-A0A2W4WFJ2-F1
#
_cell.length_a   1.000
_cell.length_b   1.000
_cell.length_c   1.000
_cell.angle_alpha   90.00
_cell.angle_beta   90.00
_cell.angle_gamma   90.00
#
_symmetry.space_group_name_H-M   'P 1'
#
loop_
_entity.id
_entity.type
_entity.pdbx_description
1 polymer ?
#
loop_
_entity_poly.entity_id
_entity_poly.type
_entity_poly.pdbx_seq_one_letter_code
_entity_poly.pdbx_strand_id
1 'polypeptide(L)'
;MTDAELLAIIAQAEREGWTELDLSGNDLEGLPSEIGRLQSLEKLILGKWIDGIGSKVNRLTAIPQEIFQLINLKELQIPYNQITQIPDAIANLSNLTSLDLSSNQITVIPDSISNLANLTSLDLSSTQITAIPDSISNLANLTSLDLSSTQITAIPDSISQLANLTELYLFNNEITVIPDAIAQLANLTRLNLHSNQITVIPNAIAQSANLTELYLFNNEITVIPDAIAQLANLTELRLDNNQITVIPDAISNLANLTMLNLSSNQITAIPYSLSNLANLRELSLYSNQITAIPDAITNLTNLSQFFLGGNQITQIPEAITNLTNLSWLSLSSNQITAIPDSIQNLANLTALYLSSNQITAIPDSIQSLTKLEYLDLRGNPISIPRDLLAPSDIFSRPSARPILGYYFSIQDPKETTQIYEAKILIVGEGGSGKTSLANKLIDADYQLKPEAEDISTQGIDILQWEFTGRNQQTYKVNIWDFGGQEIYHQTHQFFLTERSLYLLVADSRKEDTDHYFWLQIIRLLGKDSPVLLIQNEKQNRTCNLNLRELRAEFEHLDLPQSINLADNRGLAEIKETIQRNLEDLLPKGVAFPNSWLNVRYALENDGRNYIAFSEYESICRLHKISNTQEMLDISDFLHRLGICLHFQKDPILRHRLILKPNWGTAAIYKILDNEKVNKELGQFCDADLDNIWQESQYNNMRHELLQLMKEFKVCYEIPHHKGNYIAPHLLQKDPPNYDWDTSQNLILRYRYKIFMPKGILSRFIVEMHQNIENVSDPNLALVWKYGVVLNQGNTRAEVTERTHDREIRIRLSGSGQKEFLNIINHEFKKIHDRFENRLEYDTLIPCNCTKCKTLIEPNMYKLDELKRFIEQREPNIQCYISFKPVNVLRLLDDSIDPDRDRKLHDIGDDISNIEDRRSRHKKEDHRGDTYIFEGQTGQVVIGELKTRGKNTGIQNNDLSQKAVPETSPQNHAKDATKPMKTILMLAANPKNSVSLRLQEEERLRLAGYGTEPIKTAVAVRPRDIQQAMLDFKPQIIHFSGHGADEDGLVFEDIDGQFKLIGGEDLADLFDLFSDRIECVVLNACYSKTQAEAIRQNIKYVIGMNQAIGDRAAIEFAVGFYAAIGAGESYEFAFKLGCNAIRLAGIKEYATPKLLKKS
;
A
#
# COMPACT_ATOMS: atom_id res chain seq x y z
N MET A 1 -6.71 -41.58 5.59
CA MET A 1 -6.91 -43.05 5.56
C MET A 1 -6.12 -43.66 6.71
N THR A 2 -6.66 -44.64 7.41
CA THR A 2 -5.92 -45.32 8.50
C THR A 2 -5.01 -46.42 7.93
N ASP A 3 -3.91 -46.76 8.63
CA ASP A 3 -3.01 -47.86 8.22
C ASP A 3 -3.76 -49.18 8.02
N ALA A 4 -4.79 -49.44 8.82
CA ALA A 4 -5.63 -50.63 8.72
C ALA A 4 -6.46 -50.67 7.42
N GLU A 5 -6.97 -49.52 6.96
CA GLU A 5 -7.68 -49.41 5.68
C GLU A 5 -6.72 -49.62 4.50
N LEU A 6 -5.53 -49.04 4.57
CA LEU A 6 -4.50 -49.19 3.54
C LEU A 6 -4.03 -50.67 3.44
N LEU A 7 -3.79 -51.33 4.58
CA LEU A 7 -3.46 -52.76 4.66
C LEU A 7 -4.57 -53.66 4.10
N ALA A 8 -5.83 -53.25 4.20
CA ALA A 8 -6.96 -54.00 3.64
C ALA A 8 -7.05 -53.90 2.11
N ILE A 9 -6.71 -52.72 1.55
CA ILE A 9 -6.77 -52.46 0.09
C ILE A 9 -5.69 -53.24 -0.66
N ILE A 10 -4.49 -53.39 -0.09
CA ILE A 10 -3.34 -53.98 -0.80
C ILE A 10 -3.61 -55.44 -1.23
N ALA A 11 -4.14 -56.28 -0.33
CA ALA A 11 -4.42 -57.68 -0.68
C ALA A 11 -5.57 -57.83 -1.70
N GLN A 12 -6.46 -56.84 -1.78
CA GLN A 12 -7.49 -56.77 -2.82
C GLN A 12 -6.88 -56.39 -4.17
N ALA A 13 -6.08 -55.32 -4.20
CA ALA A 13 -5.38 -54.86 -5.40
C ALA A 13 -4.45 -55.93 -5.98
N GLU A 14 -3.76 -56.69 -5.12
CA GLU A 14 -2.92 -57.82 -5.52
C GLU A 14 -3.74 -58.94 -6.19
N ARG A 15 -4.89 -59.32 -5.59
CA ARG A 15 -5.75 -60.39 -6.11
C ARG A 15 -6.44 -60.01 -7.41
N GLU A 16 -6.85 -58.76 -7.54
CA GLU A 16 -7.55 -58.23 -8.71
C GLU A 16 -6.59 -57.76 -9.81
N GLY A 17 -5.28 -57.69 -9.52
CA GLY A 17 -4.25 -57.34 -10.49
C GLY A 17 -4.33 -55.89 -10.96
N TRP A 18 -4.57 -54.95 -10.03
CA TRP A 18 -4.69 -53.53 -10.36
C TRP A 18 -3.41 -52.98 -11.01
N THR A 19 -3.58 -52.21 -12.08
CA THR A 19 -2.49 -51.54 -12.81
C THR A 19 -2.31 -50.08 -12.40
N GLU A 20 -3.31 -49.47 -11.75
CA GLU A 20 -3.26 -48.11 -11.23
C GLU A 20 -3.77 -48.09 -9.79
N LEU A 21 -3.08 -47.32 -8.94
CA LEU A 21 -3.46 -47.13 -7.55
C LEU A 21 -3.27 -45.66 -7.17
N ASP A 22 -4.36 -45.02 -6.72
CA ASP A 22 -4.36 -43.64 -6.25
C ASP A 22 -4.59 -43.59 -4.73
N LEU A 23 -3.56 -43.12 -4.05
CA LEU A 23 -3.50 -42.93 -2.60
C LEU A 23 -3.33 -41.44 -2.23
N SER A 24 -3.58 -40.51 -3.14
CA SER A 24 -3.46 -39.06 -2.90
C SER A 24 -4.48 -38.52 -1.88
N GLY A 25 -4.06 -37.55 -1.05
CA GLY A 25 -4.95 -36.83 -0.13
C GLY A 25 -5.46 -37.66 1.04
N ASN A 26 -4.63 -38.59 1.53
CA ASN A 26 -4.99 -39.53 2.59
C ASN A 26 -4.23 -39.29 3.91
N ASP A 27 -3.48 -38.20 4.00
CA ASP A 27 -2.59 -37.86 5.13
C ASP A 27 -1.55 -38.95 5.44
N LEU A 28 -1.08 -39.67 4.42
CA LEU A 28 -0.12 -40.77 4.61
C LEU A 28 1.27 -40.23 5.02
N GLU A 29 1.80 -40.70 6.14
CA GLU A 29 3.18 -40.41 6.59
C GLU A 29 4.21 -41.44 6.10
N GLY A 30 3.73 -42.62 5.69
CA GLY A 30 4.52 -43.70 5.10
C GLY A 30 3.63 -44.68 4.35
N LEU A 31 4.24 -45.72 3.76
CA LEU A 31 3.53 -46.84 3.15
C LEU A 31 3.91 -48.15 3.86
N PRO A 32 2.98 -49.10 4.01
CA PRO A 32 3.28 -50.41 4.56
C PRO A 32 4.12 -51.23 3.59
N SER A 33 4.93 -52.14 4.14
CA SER A 33 5.86 -52.95 3.34
C SER A 33 5.18 -53.82 2.27
N GLU A 34 3.93 -54.16 2.51
CA GLU A 34 3.06 -54.96 1.65
C GLU A 34 2.82 -54.29 0.28
N ILE A 35 2.99 -52.97 0.15
CA ILE A 35 2.84 -52.27 -1.13
C ILE A 35 3.74 -52.87 -2.20
N GLY A 36 4.93 -53.36 -1.83
CA GLY A 36 5.88 -54.04 -2.74
C GLY A 36 5.35 -55.34 -3.35
N ARG A 37 4.24 -55.90 -2.87
CA ARG A 37 3.60 -57.10 -3.46
C ARG A 37 2.79 -56.80 -4.72
N LEU A 38 2.46 -55.54 -5.01
CA LEU A 38 1.63 -55.12 -6.14
C LEU A 38 2.40 -55.14 -7.47
N GLN A 39 2.89 -56.31 -7.87
CA GLN A 39 3.77 -56.49 -9.03
C GLN A 39 3.09 -56.17 -10.38
N SER A 40 1.76 -56.10 -10.45
CA SER A 40 1.02 -55.69 -11.65
C SER A 40 0.89 -54.17 -11.82
N LEU A 41 1.33 -53.38 -10.82
CA LEU A 41 1.11 -51.95 -10.81
C LEU A 41 2.00 -51.23 -11.83
N GLU A 42 1.37 -50.46 -12.71
CA GLU A 42 2.03 -49.61 -13.71
C GLU A 42 2.00 -48.13 -13.33
N LYS A 43 1.02 -47.69 -12.53
CA LYS A 43 0.87 -46.29 -12.10
C LYS A 43 0.56 -46.18 -10.61
N LEU A 44 1.33 -45.34 -9.91
CA LEU A 44 1.13 -45.06 -8.49
C LEU A 44 1.04 -43.55 -8.26
N ILE A 45 -0.08 -43.12 -7.67
CA ILE A 45 -0.35 -41.71 -7.35
C ILE A 45 -0.38 -41.54 -5.83
N LEU A 46 0.52 -40.71 -5.31
CA LEU A 46 0.70 -40.39 -3.90
C LEU A 46 0.51 -38.89 -3.62
N GLY A 47 0.16 -38.11 -4.63
CA GLY A 47 -0.24 -36.71 -4.54
C GLY A 47 -0.85 -36.26 -5.87
N LYS A 48 -1.79 -35.31 -5.84
CA LYS A 48 -2.31 -34.67 -7.06
C LYS A 48 -2.95 -33.32 -6.79
N TRP A 49 -2.97 -32.45 -7.80
CA TRP A 49 -3.77 -31.24 -7.81
C TRP A 49 -5.17 -31.52 -8.36
N ILE A 50 -6.21 -30.90 -7.78
CA ILE A 50 -7.57 -30.94 -8.32
C ILE A 50 -8.12 -29.51 -8.41
N ASP A 51 -8.49 -29.09 -9.62
CA ASP A 51 -9.06 -27.78 -9.87
C ASP A 51 -10.33 -27.52 -9.03
N GLY A 52 -10.36 -26.37 -8.36
CA GLY A 52 -11.47 -25.98 -7.48
C GLY A 52 -11.51 -26.67 -6.11
N ILE A 53 -10.64 -27.66 -5.85
CA ILE A 53 -10.53 -28.36 -4.56
C ILE A 53 -9.16 -28.13 -3.91
N GLY A 54 -8.10 -27.92 -4.70
CA GLY A 54 -6.72 -27.70 -4.23
C GLY A 54 -5.88 -28.98 -4.23
N SER A 55 -4.70 -28.91 -3.61
CA SER A 55 -3.75 -30.02 -3.54
C SER A 55 -4.23 -31.13 -2.60
N LYS A 56 -4.29 -32.36 -3.10
CA LYS A 56 -4.48 -33.56 -2.28
C LYS A 56 -3.13 -34.05 -1.76
N VAL A 57 -2.82 -33.63 -0.54
CA VAL A 57 -1.51 -33.84 0.09
C VAL A 57 -1.43 -35.14 0.88
N ASN A 58 -0.26 -35.76 0.81
CA ASN A 58 0.19 -36.71 1.83
C ASN A 58 1.33 -36.03 2.62
N ARG A 59 1.90 -36.73 3.61
CA ARG A 59 2.93 -36.20 4.51
C ARG A 59 4.20 -37.05 4.45
N LEU A 60 4.48 -37.64 3.28
CA LEU A 60 5.66 -38.48 3.09
C LEU A 60 6.92 -37.64 3.21
N THR A 61 7.81 -38.03 4.13
CA THR A 61 9.11 -37.36 4.35
C THR A 61 10.26 -37.98 3.53
N ALA A 62 10.03 -39.18 3.00
CA ALA A 62 10.93 -39.92 2.13
C ALA A 62 10.11 -40.79 1.15
N ILE A 63 10.72 -41.18 0.03
CA ILE A 63 10.14 -42.18 -0.88
C ILE A 63 10.25 -43.56 -0.20
N PRO A 64 9.14 -44.25 0.11
CA PRO A 64 9.18 -45.55 0.77
C PRO A 64 10.00 -46.58 -0.02
N GLN A 65 10.87 -47.31 0.68
CA GLN A 65 11.84 -48.22 0.05
C GLN A 65 11.16 -49.34 -0.77
N GLU A 66 9.95 -49.72 -0.37
CA GLU A 66 9.19 -50.80 -0.99
C GLU A 66 8.62 -50.42 -2.36
N ILE A 67 8.50 -49.12 -2.69
CA ILE A 67 8.17 -48.66 -4.04
C ILE A 67 9.22 -49.16 -5.03
N PHE A 68 10.50 -49.23 -4.65
CA PHE A 68 11.59 -49.67 -5.52
C PHE A 68 11.53 -51.17 -5.87
N GLN A 69 10.59 -51.94 -5.31
CA GLN A 69 10.29 -53.33 -5.67
C GLN A 69 9.26 -53.45 -6.80
N LEU A 70 8.58 -52.35 -7.15
CA LEU A 70 7.53 -52.30 -8.18
C LEU A 70 8.14 -52.10 -9.57
N ILE A 71 8.90 -53.09 -10.04
CA ILE A 71 9.71 -52.99 -11.26
C ILE A 71 8.91 -52.73 -12.55
N ASN A 72 7.58 -52.96 -12.54
CA ASN A 72 6.70 -52.73 -13.70
C ASN A 72 6.11 -51.31 -13.74
N LEU A 73 6.44 -50.46 -12.76
CA LEU A 73 5.94 -49.10 -12.69
C LEU A 73 6.44 -48.26 -13.88
N LYS A 74 5.49 -47.63 -14.58
CA LYS A 74 5.69 -46.70 -15.69
C LYS A 74 5.48 -45.25 -15.26
N GLU A 75 4.55 -45.01 -14.33
CA GLU A 75 4.24 -43.66 -13.83
C GLU A 75 4.27 -43.61 -12.31
N LEU A 76 5.04 -42.67 -11.76
CA LEU A 76 5.12 -42.41 -10.33
C LEU A 76 4.87 -40.92 -10.07
N GLN A 77 3.79 -40.62 -9.36
CA GLN A 77 3.40 -39.25 -9.00
C GLN A 77 3.41 -39.09 -7.49
N ILE A 78 4.34 -38.30 -6.95
CA ILE A 78 4.42 -37.98 -5.52
C ILE A 78 4.50 -36.45 -5.27
N PRO A 79 3.70 -35.62 -5.95
CA PRO A 79 3.76 -34.18 -5.73
C PRO A 79 3.18 -33.79 -4.36
N TYR A 80 3.50 -32.58 -3.89
CA TYR A 80 2.94 -31.99 -2.68
C TYR A 80 3.14 -32.84 -1.41
N ASN A 81 4.37 -33.30 -1.21
CA ASN A 81 4.79 -34.06 -0.03
C ASN A 81 5.98 -33.35 0.67
N GLN A 82 6.64 -34.03 1.60
CA GLN A 82 7.77 -33.50 2.38
C GLN A 82 9.07 -34.26 2.07
N ILE A 83 9.18 -34.83 0.87
CA ILE A 83 10.34 -35.65 0.48
C ILE A 83 11.59 -34.79 0.42
N THR A 84 12.64 -35.20 1.11
CA THR A 84 13.89 -34.44 1.23
C THR A 84 14.98 -34.88 0.25
N GLN A 85 14.91 -36.14 -0.23
CA GLN A 85 15.94 -36.74 -1.08
C GLN A 85 15.34 -37.78 -2.04
N ILE A 86 15.97 -37.91 -3.20
CA ILE A 86 15.76 -39.01 -4.15
C ILE A 86 16.86 -40.05 -3.87
N PRO A 87 16.53 -41.27 -3.42
CA PRO A 87 17.54 -42.29 -3.14
C PRO A 87 18.01 -42.99 -4.41
N ASP A 88 19.24 -43.53 -4.39
CA ASP A 88 19.82 -44.23 -5.55
C ASP A 88 19.02 -45.45 -6.01
N ALA A 89 18.22 -46.03 -5.10
CA ALA A 89 17.30 -47.13 -5.42
C ALA A 89 16.21 -46.74 -6.43
N ILE A 90 15.99 -45.44 -6.72
CA ILE A 90 15.09 -44.99 -7.79
C ILE A 90 15.44 -45.63 -9.14
N ALA A 91 16.74 -45.89 -9.38
CA ALA A 91 17.25 -46.54 -10.58
C ALA A 91 16.70 -47.96 -10.81
N ASN A 92 16.14 -48.62 -9.78
CA ASN A 92 15.51 -49.93 -9.92
C ASN A 92 14.20 -49.89 -10.71
N LEU A 93 13.57 -48.71 -10.83
CA LEU A 93 12.31 -48.53 -11.57
C LEU A 93 12.60 -48.34 -13.08
N SER A 94 13.30 -49.29 -13.70
CA SER A 94 13.83 -49.13 -15.06
C SER A 94 12.76 -48.98 -16.16
N ASN A 95 11.51 -49.31 -15.88
CA ASN A 95 10.38 -49.16 -16.81
C ASN A 95 9.66 -47.80 -16.70
N LEU A 96 10.13 -46.92 -15.81
CA LEU A 96 9.49 -45.62 -15.57
C LEU A 96 9.61 -44.73 -16.82
N THR A 97 8.46 -44.23 -17.28
CA THR A 97 8.32 -43.27 -18.38
C THR A 97 7.97 -41.88 -17.87
N SER A 98 7.31 -41.77 -16.72
CA SER A 98 6.98 -40.48 -16.09
C SER A 98 7.27 -40.48 -14.60
N LEU A 99 7.98 -39.46 -14.13
CA LEU A 99 8.28 -39.22 -12.72
C LEU A 99 7.92 -37.77 -12.36
N ASP A 100 6.98 -37.62 -11.42
CA ASP A 100 6.61 -36.35 -10.82
C ASP A 100 6.91 -36.37 -9.32
N LEU A 101 7.85 -35.51 -8.93
CA LEU A 101 8.28 -35.28 -7.55
C LEU A 101 8.16 -33.80 -7.18
N SER A 102 7.33 -33.04 -7.91
CA SER A 102 7.17 -31.60 -7.72
C SER A 102 6.66 -31.23 -6.31
N SER A 103 6.86 -29.98 -5.89
CA SER A 103 6.38 -29.48 -4.60
C SER A 103 6.81 -30.35 -3.41
N ASN A 104 8.11 -30.64 -3.35
CA ASN A 104 8.78 -31.39 -2.28
C ASN A 104 9.99 -30.60 -1.74
N GLN A 105 10.73 -31.17 -0.78
CA GLN A 105 11.91 -30.54 -0.16
C GLN A 105 13.23 -31.13 -0.70
N ILE A 106 13.23 -31.61 -1.95
CA ILE A 106 14.36 -32.27 -2.58
C ILE A 106 15.47 -31.25 -2.84
N THR A 107 16.71 -31.58 -2.45
CA THR A 107 17.86 -30.67 -2.54
C THR A 107 18.86 -31.01 -3.66
N VAL A 108 18.87 -32.26 -4.11
CA VAL A 108 19.86 -32.79 -5.06
C VAL A 108 19.18 -33.80 -5.99
N ILE A 109 19.55 -33.73 -7.27
CA ILE A 109 19.25 -34.76 -8.26
C ILE A 109 20.43 -35.78 -8.23
N PRO A 110 20.20 -37.05 -7.85
CA PRO A 110 21.27 -38.03 -7.79
C PRO A 110 21.66 -38.52 -9.19
N ASP A 111 22.94 -38.87 -9.39
CA ASP A 111 23.42 -39.40 -10.68
C ASP A 111 22.68 -40.68 -11.12
N SER A 112 22.22 -41.46 -10.15
CA SER A 112 21.43 -42.68 -10.38
C SER A 112 20.12 -42.44 -11.14
N ILE A 113 19.57 -41.21 -11.13
CA ILE A 113 18.37 -40.87 -11.92
C ILE A 113 18.60 -41.14 -13.41
N SER A 114 19.85 -41.01 -13.88
CA SER A 114 20.22 -41.16 -15.27
C SER A 114 20.09 -42.60 -15.80
N ASN A 115 19.87 -43.58 -14.90
CA ASN A 115 19.65 -44.98 -15.27
C ASN A 115 18.19 -45.26 -15.70
N LEU A 116 17.28 -44.30 -15.54
CA LEU A 116 15.88 -44.41 -15.97
C LEU A 116 15.78 -44.20 -17.50
N ALA A 117 16.34 -45.12 -18.26
CA ALA A 117 16.52 -44.98 -19.72
C ALA A 117 15.21 -44.82 -20.51
N ASN A 118 14.05 -45.21 -19.95
CA ASN A 118 12.74 -45.09 -20.58
C ASN A 118 12.00 -43.79 -20.22
N LEU A 119 12.60 -42.93 -19.38
CA LEU A 119 11.94 -41.72 -18.89
C LEU A 119 11.73 -40.71 -20.03
N THR A 120 10.48 -40.30 -20.22
CA THR A 120 10.06 -39.29 -21.21
C THR A 120 9.64 -37.98 -20.54
N SER A 121 9.19 -38.03 -19.30
CA SER A 121 8.78 -36.85 -18.52
C SER A 121 9.40 -36.88 -17.13
N LEU A 122 10.03 -35.78 -16.73
CA LEU A 122 10.58 -35.58 -15.39
C LEU A 122 10.15 -34.21 -14.85
N ASP A 123 9.37 -34.23 -13.78
CA ASP A 123 8.96 -33.02 -13.06
C ASP A 123 9.56 -33.00 -11.65
N LEU A 124 10.39 -32.01 -11.40
CA LEU A 124 11.07 -31.72 -10.15
C LEU A 124 10.83 -30.26 -9.71
N SER A 125 9.77 -29.64 -10.25
CA SER A 125 9.44 -28.24 -10.00
C SER A 125 9.09 -27.98 -8.53
N SER A 126 9.25 -26.74 -8.07
CA SER A 126 8.94 -26.33 -6.69
C SER A 126 9.67 -27.19 -5.64
N THR A 127 10.97 -27.42 -5.86
CA THR A 127 11.87 -28.12 -4.94
C THR A 127 13.04 -27.21 -4.53
N GLN A 128 14.00 -27.72 -3.77
CA GLN A 128 15.18 -26.99 -3.28
C GLN A 128 16.46 -27.37 -4.03
N ILE A 129 16.33 -27.84 -5.28
CA ILE A 129 17.46 -28.27 -6.12
C ILE A 129 18.31 -27.05 -6.48
N THR A 130 19.63 -27.16 -6.33
CA THR A 130 20.58 -26.06 -6.57
C THR A 130 21.38 -26.19 -7.86
N ALA A 131 21.43 -27.39 -8.44
CA ALA A 131 22.22 -27.67 -9.64
C ALA A 131 21.61 -28.81 -10.46
N ILE A 132 21.79 -28.73 -11.77
CA ILE A 132 21.48 -29.80 -12.72
C ILE A 132 22.76 -30.63 -12.91
N PRO A 133 22.76 -31.94 -12.59
CA PRO A 133 23.94 -32.77 -12.77
C PRO A 133 24.17 -33.11 -14.24
N ASP A 134 25.43 -33.23 -14.66
CA ASP A 134 25.76 -33.61 -16.05
C ASP A 134 25.16 -34.95 -16.46
N SER A 135 24.98 -35.87 -15.50
CA SER A 135 24.38 -37.19 -15.70
C SER A 135 22.93 -37.12 -16.21
N ILE A 136 22.22 -36.00 -16.02
CA ILE A 136 20.85 -35.81 -16.56
C ILE A 136 20.83 -36.04 -18.08
N SER A 137 21.94 -35.74 -18.75
CA SER A 137 22.07 -35.82 -20.21
C SER A 137 21.96 -37.24 -20.77
N ASN A 138 22.09 -38.27 -19.93
CA ASN A 138 21.94 -39.67 -20.34
C ASN A 138 20.47 -40.12 -20.48
N LEU A 139 19.50 -39.28 -20.09
CA LEU A 139 18.07 -39.55 -20.26
C LEU A 139 17.65 -39.34 -21.73
N ALA A 140 18.14 -40.19 -22.62
CA ALA A 140 18.05 -40.01 -24.07
C ALA A 140 16.60 -39.95 -24.62
N ASN A 141 15.62 -40.49 -23.90
CA ASN A 141 14.21 -40.48 -24.30
C ASN A 141 13.40 -39.31 -23.71
N LEU A 142 14.03 -38.43 -22.92
CA LEU A 142 13.35 -37.34 -22.25
C LEU A 142 12.81 -36.31 -23.26
N THR A 143 11.51 -36.06 -23.21
CA THR A 143 10.80 -35.08 -24.05
C THR A 143 10.39 -33.84 -23.26
N SER A 144 10.09 -33.99 -21.96
CA SER A 144 9.75 -32.87 -21.07
C SER A 144 10.57 -32.92 -19.80
N LEU A 145 11.15 -31.76 -19.44
CA LEU A 145 11.91 -31.56 -18.20
C LEU A 145 11.42 -30.28 -17.51
N ASP A 146 10.85 -30.44 -16.32
CA ASP A 146 10.46 -29.32 -15.46
C ASP A 146 11.35 -29.25 -14.20
N LEU A 147 12.08 -28.16 -14.10
CA LEU A 147 12.97 -27.78 -13.01
C LEU A 147 12.67 -26.35 -12.55
N SER A 148 11.44 -25.90 -12.73
CA SER A 148 11.01 -24.56 -12.36
C SER A 148 10.84 -24.38 -10.85
N SER A 149 10.92 -23.15 -10.37
CA SER A 149 10.77 -22.82 -8.94
C SER A 149 11.73 -23.61 -8.05
N THR A 150 13.00 -23.69 -8.46
CA THR A 150 14.07 -24.27 -7.66
C THR A 150 15.15 -23.22 -7.37
N GLN A 151 16.37 -23.63 -6.99
CA GLN A 151 17.50 -22.75 -6.68
C GLN A 151 18.65 -22.96 -7.70
N ILE A 152 18.33 -23.35 -8.94
CA ILE A 152 19.31 -23.62 -9.98
C ILE A 152 20.00 -22.32 -10.40
N THR A 153 21.32 -22.32 -10.41
CA THR A 153 22.15 -21.14 -10.76
C THR A 153 22.73 -21.20 -12.18
N ALA A 154 22.80 -22.39 -12.78
CA ALA A 154 23.40 -22.58 -14.09
C ALA A 154 22.79 -23.78 -14.83
N ILE A 155 22.74 -23.64 -16.16
CA ILE A 155 22.36 -24.71 -17.09
C ILE A 155 23.66 -25.33 -17.61
N PRO A 156 23.91 -26.64 -17.43
CA PRO A 156 25.13 -27.28 -17.89
C PRO A 156 25.10 -27.48 -19.42
N ASP A 157 26.26 -27.39 -20.08
CA ASP A 157 26.36 -27.61 -21.53
C ASP A 157 25.91 -29.02 -21.93
N SER A 158 26.03 -29.99 -21.03
CA SER A 158 25.57 -31.38 -21.20
C SER A 158 24.07 -31.48 -21.48
N ILE A 159 23.26 -30.46 -21.12
CA ILE A 159 21.82 -30.44 -21.42
C ILE A 159 21.54 -30.63 -22.92
N SER A 160 22.45 -30.16 -23.78
CA SER A 160 22.37 -30.27 -25.24
C SER A 160 22.26 -31.71 -25.77
N GLN A 161 22.65 -32.71 -24.98
CA GLN A 161 22.62 -34.11 -25.40
C GLN A 161 21.23 -34.75 -25.28
N LEU A 162 20.26 -34.06 -24.66
CA LEU A 162 18.86 -34.48 -24.58
C LEU A 162 18.17 -34.31 -25.95
N ALA A 163 18.55 -35.15 -26.92
CA ALA A 163 18.20 -34.99 -28.33
C ALA A 163 16.68 -35.02 -28.61
N ASN A 164 15.87 -35.63 -27.73
CA ASN A 164 14.42 -35.73 -27.87
C ASN A 164 13.65 -34.66 -27.08
N LEU A 165 14.33 -33.76 -26.38
CA LEU A 165 13.68 -32.76 -25.53
C LEU A 165 12.88 -31.75 -26.38
N THR A 166 11.60 -31.64 -26.10
CA THR A 166 10.67 -30.71 -26.76
C THR A 166 10.31 -29.54 -25.85
N GLU A 167 10.23 -29.79 -24.54
CA GLU A 167 9.84 -28.78 -23.54
C GLU A 167 10.86 -28.71 -22.40
N LEU A 168 11.36 -27.50 -22.12
CA LEU A 168 12.27 -27.24 -21.01
C LEU A 168 11.75 -26.07 -20.17
N TYR A 169 11.41 -26.37 -18.91
CA TYR A 169 10.93 -25.39 -17.94
C TYR A 169 11.97 -25.17 -16.83
N LEU A 170 12.47 -23.95 -16.75
CA LEU A 170 13.52 -23.51 -15.83
C LEU A 170 13.17 -22.15 -15.20
N PHE A 171 11.90 -21.76 -15.23
CA PHE A 171 11.47 -20.47 -14.70
C PHE A 171 11.56 -20.40 -13.17
N ASN A 172 11.63 -19.20 -12.61
CA ASN A 172 11.71 -18.97 -11.16
C ASN A 172 12.93 -19.68 -10.54
N ASN A 173 14.12 -19.39 -11.06
CA ASN A 173 15.41 -19.91 -10.61
C ASN A 173 16.42 -18.74 -10.48
N GLU A 174 17.70 -19.06 -10.25
CA GLU A 174 18.81 -18.10 -10.13
C GLU A 174 19.75 -18.15 -11.36
N ILE A 175 19.23 -18.50 -12.54
CA ILE A 175 20.04 -18.67 -13.75
C ILE A 175 20.48 -17.31 -14.29
N THR A 176 21.78 -17.15 -14.54
CA THR A 176 22.36 -15.89 -15.04
C THR A 176 22.70 -15.90 -16.53
N VAL A 177 22.89 -17.08 -17.12
CA VAL A 177 23.35 -17.26 -18.51
C VAL A 177 22.59 -18.39 -19.18
N ILE A 178 22.14 -18.15 -20.42
CA ILE A 178 21.69 -19.18 -21.35
C ILE A 178 22.94 -19.68 -22.09
N PRO A 179 23.38 -20.94 -21.89
CA PRO A 179 24.54 -21.47 -22.60
C PRO A 179 24.23 -21.63 -24.10
N ASP A 180 25.23 -21.43 -24.96
CA ASP A 180 25.11 -21.66 -26.41
C ASP A 180 24.67 -23.11 -26.73
N ALA A 181 24.96 -24.05 -25.83
CA ALA A 181 24.58 -25.45 -25.93
C ALA A 181 23.05 -25.67 -26.02
N ILE A 182 22.22 -24.77 -25.47
CA ILE A 182 20.74 -24.87 -25.61
C ILE A 182 20.31 -24.90 -27.08
N ALA A 183 21.07 -24.22 -27.94
CA ALA A 183 20.76 -24.14 -29.35
C ALA A 183 20.88 -25.48 -30.10
N GLN A 184 21.53 -26.48 -29.50
CA GLN A 184 21.74 -27.81 -30.06
C GLN A 184 20.56 -28.76 -29.78
N LEU A 185 19.60 -28.36 -28.94
CA LEU A 185 18.37 -29.12 -28.68
C LEU A 185 17.45 -29.07 -29.91
N ALA A 186 17.71 -29.97 -30.86
CA ALA A 186 17.12 -29.94 -32.20
C ALA A 186 15.58 -30.03 -32.21
N ASN A 187 14.97 -30.66 -31.20
CA ASN A 187 13.52 -30.86 -31.12
C ASN A 187 12.80 -29.88 -30.18
N LEU A 188 13.53 -28.92 -29.57
CA LEU A 188 12.96 -28.00 -28.59
C LEU A 188 11.94 -27.06 -29.25
N THR A 189 10.70 -27.11 -28.79
CA THR A 189 9.60 -26.26 -29.24
C THR A 189 9.26 -25.19 -28.22
N ARG A 190 9.44 -25.48 -26.92
CA ARG A 190 9.17 -24.53 -25.83
C ARG A 190 10.35 -24.42 -24.89
N LEU A 191 10.82 -23.18 -24.70
CA LEU A 191 11.85 -22.83 -23.72
C LEU A 191 11.28 -21.79 -22.75
N ASN A 192 11.13 -22.19 -21.49
CA ASN A 192 10.66 -21.29 -20.44
C ASN A 192 11.76 -21.00 -19.41
N LEU A 193 12.22 -19.74 -19.40
CA LEU A 193 13.29 -19.22 -18.56
C LEU A 193 12.88 -17.93 -17.83
N HIS A 194 11.57 -17.66 -17.70
CA HIS A 194 11.12 -16.42 -17.05
C HIS A 194 11.49 -16.39 -15.55
N SER A 195 11.47 -15.21 -14.94
CA SER A 195 11.80 -15.05 -13.51
C SER A 195 13.17 -15.64 -13.15
N ASN A 196 14.21 -15.24 -13.88
CA ASN A 196 15.62 -15.59 -13.65
C ASN A 196 16.47 -14.31 -13.61
N GLN A 197 17.80 -14.44 -13.62
CA GLN A 197 18.77 -13.35 -13.60
C GLN A 197 19.50 -13.23 -14.95
N ILE A 198 18.85 -13.62 -16.05
CA ILE A 198 19.49 -13.67 -17.38
C ILE A 198 19.70 -12.26 -17.90
N THR A 199 20.94 -11.95 -18.29
CA THR A 199 21.32 -10.60 -18.79
C THR A 199 21.41 -10.52 -20.32
N VAL A 200 21.64 -11.66 -21.00
CA VAL A 200 21.89 -11.71 -22.44
C VAL A 200 21.20 -12.91 -23.06
N ILE A 201 20.55 -12.68 -24.21
CA ILE A 201 20.11 -13.74 -25.12
C ILE A 201 21.29 -14.07 -26.05
N PRO A 202 21.83 -15.30 -26.04
CA PRO A 202 22.96 -15.65 -26.89
C PRO A 202 22.55 -15.69 -28.36
N ASN A 203 23.44 -15.25 -29.25
CA ASN A 203 23.19 -15.37 -30.70
C ASN A 203 22.97 -16.82 -31.15
N ALA A 204 23.54 -17.79 -30.43
CA ALA A 204 23.36 -19.20 -30.71
C ALA A 204 21.89 -19.63 -30.69
N ILE A 205 21.01 -18.96 -29.91
CA ILE A 205 19.58 -19.31 -29.81
C ILE A 205 18.91 -19.41 -31.19
N ALA A 206 19.39 -18.63 -32.16
CA ALA A 206 18.95 -18.65 -33.56
C ALA A 206 18.99 -20.03 -34.22
N GLN A 207 19.79 -20.97 -33.72
CA GLN A 207 19.90 -22.33 -34.25
C GLN A 207 18.81 -23.29 -33.73
N SER A 208 18.03 -22.88 -32.74
CA SER A 208 16.85 -23.63 -32.23
C SER A 208 15.68 -23.54 -33.23
N ALA A 209 15.84 -24.16 -34.41
CA ALA A 209 14.96 -23.98 -35.56
C ALA A 209 13.49 -24.39 -35.32
N ASN A 210 13.23 -25.28 -34.36
CA ASN A 210 11.88 -25.77 -34.03
C ASN A 210 11.20 -24.98 -32.90
N LEU A 211 11.86 -23.97 -32.34
CA LEU A 211 11.32 -23.20 -31.22
C LEU A 211 10.10 -22.39 -31.67
N THR A 212 8.96 -22.64 -31.02
CA THR A 212 7.68 -21.95 -31.25
C THR A 212 7.37 -20.96 -30.13
N GLU A 213 7.81 -21.26 -28.91
CA GLU A 213 7.52 -20.46 -27.71
C GLU A 213 8.81 -20.17 -26.93
N LEU A 214 9.10 -18.87 -26.73
CA LEU A 214 10.25 -18.41 -25.96
C LEU A 214 9.81 -17.45 -24.87
N TYR A 215 9.93 -17.89 -23.61
CA TYR A 215 9.56 -17.12 -22.43
C TYR A 215 10.80 -16.70 -21.65
N LEU A 216 11.07 -15.39 -21.66
CA LEU A 216 12.22 -14.75 -21.04
C LEU A 216 11.81 -13.52 -20.20
N PHE A 217 10.53 -13.41 -19.87
CA PHE A 217 10.03 -12.29 -19.09
C PHE A 217 10.57 -12.31 -17.66
N ASN A 218 10.56 -11.17 -16.98
CA ASN A 218 11.05 -11.03 -15.61
C ASN A 218 12.52 -11.48 -15.46
N ASN A 219 13.39 -10.90 -16.28
CA ASN A 219 14.84 -11.13 -16.31
C ASN A 219 15.58 -9.77 -16.37
N GLU A 220 16.87 -9.79 -16.71
CA GLU A 220 17.73 -8.60 -16.75
C GLU A 220 18.23 -8.30 -18.16
N ILE A 221 17.49 -8.73 -19.18
CA ILE A 221 17.91 -8.65 -20.57
C ILE A 221 17.92 -7.19 -21.01
N THR A 222 19.04 -6.72 -21.54
CA THR A 222 19.19 -5.33 -22.00
C THR A 222 19.01 -5.15 -23.50
N VAL A 223 19.21 -6.22 -24.28
CA VAL A 223 19.23 -6.19 -25.76
C VAL A 223 18.58 -7.45 -26.32
N ILE A 224 17.73 -7.27 -27.33
CA ILE A 224 17.26 -8.35 -28.20
C ILE A 224 18.27 -8.47 -29.35
N PRO A 225 18.96 -9.61 -29.52
CA PRO A 225 19.93 -9.79 -30.60
C PRO A 225 19.21 -9.92 -31.95
N ASP A 226 19.80 -9.37 -33.02
CA ASP A 226 19.28 -9.54 -34.39
C ASP A 226 19.15 -11.01 -34.79
N ALA A 227 19.97 -11.88 -34.21
CA ALA A 227 19.92 -13.32 -34.43
C ALA A 227 18.56 -13.96 -34.08
N ILE A 228 17.78 -13.35 -33.17
CA ILE A 228 16.44 -13.86 -32.79
C ILE A 228 15.52 -14.00 -34.01
N ALA A 229 15.72 -13.15 -35.02
CA ALA A 229 14.97 -13.09 -36.27
C ALA A 229 15.05 -14.38 -37.11
N GLN A 230 15.99 -15.28 -36.80
CA GLN A 230 16.18 -16.55 -37.49
C GLN A 230 15.28 -17.68 -36.96
N LEU A 231 14.58 -17.45 -35.84
CA LEU A 231 13.62 -18.39 -35.26
C LEU A 231 12.32 -18.42 -36.09
N ALA A 232 12.39 -19.02 -37.28
CA ALA A 232 11.32 -18.95 -38.28
C ALA A 232 9.97 -19.53 -37.82
N ASN A 233 9.98 -20.45 -36.85
CA ASN A 233 8.78 -21.09 -36.32
C ASN A 233 8.22 -20.40 -35.06
N LEU A 234 8.85 -19.32 -34.57
CA LEU A 234 8.44 -18.65 -33.34
C LEU A 234 7.05 -18.01 -33.51
N THR A 235 6.11 -18.41 -32.66
CA THR A 235 4.74 -17.91 -32.62
C THR A 235 4.48 -17.01 -31.42
N GLU A 236 5.21 -17.20 -30.33
CA GLU A 236 5.11 -16.41 -29.10
C GLU A 236 6.49 -16.02 -28.56
N LEU A 237 6.68 -14.72 -28.32
CA LEU A 237 7.88 -14.16 -27.71
C LEU A 237 7.48 -13.26 -26.53
N ARG A 238 7.87 -13.67 -25.33
CA ARG A 238 7.62 -12.94 -24.08
C ARG A 238 8.93 -12.44 -23.49
N LEU A 239 9.08 -11.12 -23.48
CA LEU A 239 10.27 -10.39 -23.00
C LEU A 239 9.86 -9.24 -22.06
N ASP A 240 8.63 -9.30 -21.52
CA ASP A 240 8.16 -8.31 -20.55
C ASP A 240 9.02 -8.30 -19.28
N ASN A 241 9.04 -7.19 -18.54
CA ASN A 241 9.79 -7.07 -17.28
C ASN A 241 11.29 -7.34 -17.45
N ASN A 242 11.92 -6.58 -18.33
CA ASN A 242 13.36 -6.64 -18.61
C ASN A 242 13.92 -5.20 -18.67
N GLN A 243 15.16 -5.05 -19.17
CA GLN A 243 15.84 -3.75 -19.29
C GLN A 243 16.08 -3.39 -20.77
N ILE A 244 15.21 -3.85 -21.66
CA ILE A 244 15.36 -3.67 -23.11
C ILE A 244 15.11 -2.21 -23.46
N THR A 245 16.02 -1.61 -24.22
CA THR A 245 15.95 -0.20 -24.62
C THR A 245 15.49 0.01 -26.06
N VAL A 246 15.69 -1.00 -26.92
CA VAL A 246 15.42 -0.90 -28.36
C VAL A 246 14.83 -2.22 -28.86
N ILE A 247 13.81 -2.11 -29.71
CA ILE A 247 13.32 -3.22 -30.53
C ILE A 247 14.14 -3.23 -31.82
N PRO A 248 14.91 -4.29 -32.12
CA PRO A 248 15.74 -4.35 -33.32
C PRO A 248 14.87 -4.49 -34.57
N ASP A 249 15.29 -3.86 -35.68
CA ASP A 249 14.55 -3.95 -36.94
C ASP A 249 14.39 -5.41 -37.40
N ALA A 250 15.37 -6.26 -37.12
CA ALA A 250 15.39 -7.67 -37.48
C ALA A 250 14.22 -8.47 -36.91
N ILE A 251 13.59 -8.02 -35.80
CA ILE A 251 12.43 -8.69 -35.20
C ILE A 251 11.30 -8.89 -36.22
N SER A 252 11.22 -8.02 -37.23
CA SER A 252 10.21 -8.04 -38.28
C SER A 252 10.25 -9.27 -39.19
N ASN A 253 11.32 -10.07 -39.14
CA ASN A 253 11.46 -11.29 -39.93
C ASN A 253 10.83 -12.53 -39.28
N LEU A 254 10.29 -12.41 -38.06
CA LEU A 254 9.58 -13.48 -37.36
C LEU A 254 8.17 -13.68 -37.98
N ALA A 255 8.13 -14.24 -39.18
CA ALA A 255 6.93 -14.30 -40.02
C ALA A 255 5.73 -15.02 -39.38
N ASN A 256 5.98 -15.96 -38.46
CA ASN A 256 4.93 -16.72 -37.76
C ASN A 256 4.52 -16.13 -36.41
N LEU A 257 5.12 -15.01 -36.00
CA LEU A 257 4.85 -14.43 -34.68
C LEU A 257 3.41 -13.94 -34.59
N THR A 258 2.68 -14.43 -33.58
CA THR A 258 1.29 -14.06 -33.30
C THR A 258 1.16 -13.24 -32.02
N MET A 259 2.09 -13.39 -31.08
CA MET A 259 2.12 -12.63 -29.84
C MET A 259 3.53 -12.14 -29.55
N LEU A 260 3.64 -10.83 -29.28
CA LEU A 260 4.87 -10.18 -28.84
C LEU A 260 4.57 -9.35 -27.59
N ASN A 261 5.19 -9.73 -26.46
CA ASN A 261 5.10 -8.96 -25.23
C ASN A 261 6.46 -8.38 -24.84
N LEU A 262 6.52 -7.06 -24.78
CA LEU A 262 7.68 -6.24 -24.44
C LEU A 262 7.31 -5.20 -23.36
N SER A 263 6.29 -5.50 -22.55
CA SER A 263 5.82 -4.61 -21.49
C SER A 263 6.89 -4.38 -20.43
N SER A 264 6.83 -3.28 -19.70
CA SER A 264 7.68 -3.02 -18.52
C SER A 264 9.17 -3.15 -18.86
N ASN A 265 9.58 -2.36 -19.85
CA ASN A 265 10.94 -2.24 -20.35
C ASN A 265 11.32 -0.74 -20.47
N GLN A 266 12.43 -0.43 -21.12
CA GLN A 266 12.93 0.94 -21.32
C GLN A 266 12.87 1.38 -22.79
N ILE A 267 11.91 0.84 -23.55
CA ILE A 267 11.81 1.06 -25.00
C ILE A 267 11.32 2.48 -25.27
N THR A 268 12.04 3.22 -26.12
CA THR A 268 11.70 4.62 -26.44
C THR A 268 10.91 4.79 -27.75
N ALA A 269 10.95 3.80 -28.65
CA ALA A 269 10.33 3.90 -29.96
C ALA A 269 9.91 2.52 -30.52
N ILE A 270 8.84 2.53 -31.31
CA ILE A 270 8.39 1.39 -32.10
C ILE A 270 9.02 1.50 -33.50
N PRO A 271 9.84 0.53 -33.96
CA PRO A 271 10.46 0.60 -35.27
C PRO A 271 9.42 0.43 -36.37
N TYR A 272 9.58 1.13 -37.49
CA TYR A 272 8.67 1.01 -38.64
C TYR A 272 8.62 -0.41 -39.20
N SER A 273 9.72 -1.17 -39.12
CA SER A 273 9.80 -2.55 -39.60
C SER A 273 8.87 -3.50 -38.86
N LEU A 274 8.48 -3.20 -37.61
CA LEU A 274 7.56 -4.04 -36.82
C LEU A 274 6.24 -4.31 -37.56
N SER A 275 5.85 -3.37 -38.43
CA SER A 275 4.68 -3.47 -39.31
C SER A 275 4.69 -4.65 -40.29
N ASN A 276 5.83 -5.31 -40.51
CA ASN A 276 5.93 -6.50 -41.38
C ASN A 276 5.49 -7.80 -40.68
N LEU A 277 5.21 -7.78 -39.37
CA LEU A 277 4.73 -8.95 -38.63
C LEU A 277 3.25 -9.25 -38.95
N ALA A 278 2.97 -9.68 -40.18
CA ALA A 278 1.62 -9.79 -40.73
C ALA A 278 0.68 -10.73 -39.94
N ASN A 279 1.22 -11.69 -39.18
CA ASN A 279 0.45 -12.64 -38.38
C ASN A 279 0.24 -12.20 -36.92
N LEU A 280 0.78 -11.04 -36.52
CA LEU A 280 0.70 -10.55 -35.15
C LEU A 280 -0.76 -10.22 -34.78
N ARG A 281 -1.23 -10.83 -33.70
CA ARG A 281 -2.57 -10.67 -33.13
C ARG A 281 -2.54 -9.86 -31.84
N GLU A 282 -1.47 -10.03 -31.07
CA GLU A 282 -1.27 -9.34 -29.80
C GLU A 282 0.10 -8.67 -29.75
N LEU A 283 0.08 -7.37 -29.47
CA LEU A 283 1.27 -6.56 -29.23
C LEU A 283 1.10 -5.83 -27.90
N SER A 284 1.96 -6.16 -26.94
CA SER A 284 2.01 -5.48 -25.66
C SER A 284 3.31 -4.72 -25.47
N LEU A 285 3.18 -3.42 -25.25
CA LEU A 285 4.24 -2.44 -25.04
C LEU A 285 3.90 -1.53 -23.84
N TYR A 286 3.08 -2.04 -22.92
CA TYR A 286 2.69 -1.36 -21.69
C TYR A 286 3.92 -0.97 -20.85
N SER A 287 3.85 0.12 -20.07
CA SER A 287 4.92 0.57 -19.17
C SER A 287 6.30 0.67 -19.84
N ASN A 288 6.42 1.55 -20.82
CA ASN A 288 7.67 1.83 -21.53
C ASN A 288 7.90 3.36 -21.62
N GLN A 289 8.86 3.79 -22.44
CA GLN A 289 9.18 5.21 -22.66
C GLN A 289 8.80 5.65 -24.09
N ILE A 290 7.81 5.00 -24.70
CA ILE A 290 7.43 5.24 -26.10
C ILE A 290 6.77 6.61 -26.23
N THR A 291 7.23 7.40 -27.19
CA THR A 291 6.72 8.76 -27.42
C THR A 291 5.69 8.86 -28.54
N ALA A 292 5.66 7.90 -29.46
CA ALA A 292 4.77 7.94 -30.63
C ALA A 292 4.44 6.54 -31.18
N ILE A 293 3.26 6.42 -31.78
CA ILE A 293 2.82 5.25 -32.54
C ILE A 293 3.08 5.57 -34.03
N PRO A 294 3.91 4.79 -34.75
CA PRO A 294 4.19 5.04 -36.16
C PRO A 294 2.99 4.66 -37.04
N ASP A 295 2.69 5.45 -38.07
CA ASP A 295 1.63 5.14 -39.04
C ASP A 295 1.77 3.76 -39.68
N ALA A 296 3.01 3.27 -39.85
CA ALA A 296 3.26 1.94 -40.41
C ALA A 296 2.59 0.81 -39.61
N ILE A 297 2.27 1.01 -38.32
CA ILE A 297 1.62 -0.01 -37.47
C ILE A 297 0.31 -0.54 -38.08
N THR A 298 -0.32 0.23 -38.98
CA THR A 298 -1.56 -0.16 -39.66
C THR A 298 -1.45 -1.38 -40.54
N ASN A 299 -0.24 -1.78 -40.94
CA ASN A 299 -0.04 -2.99 -41.74
C ASN A 299 -0.22 -4.27 -40.92
N LEU A 300 -0.30 -4.18 -39.59
CA LEU A 300 -0.63 -5.29 -38.70
C LEU A 300 -2.13 -5.63 -38.74
N THR A 301 -2.65 -5.98 -39.91
CA THR A 301 -4.09 -6.11 -40.15
C THR A 301 -4.78 -7.20 -39.32
N ASN A 302 -4.01 -8.15 -38.77
CA ASN A 302 -4.51 -9.22 -37.89
C ASN A 302 -4.49 -8.84 -36.40
N LEU A 303 -3.97 -7.66 -36.04
CA LEU A 303 -3.86 -7.22 -34.66
C LEU A 303 -5.26 -7.04 -34.04
N SER A 304 -5.54 -7.78 -32.99
CA SER A 304 -6.79 -7.75 -32.23
C SER A 304 -6.63 -7.11 -30.85
N GLN A 305 -5.42 -7.14 -30.29
CA GLN A 305 -5.10 -6.59 -28.98
C GLN A 305 -3.84 -5.73 -29.06
N PHE A 306 -3.95 -4.48 -28.61
CA PHE A 306 -2.84 -3.54 -28.59
C PHE A 306 -2.78 -2.79 -27.26
N PHE A 307 -1.70 -3.03 -26.51
CA PHE A 307 -1.50 -2.45 -25.19
C PHE A 307 -0.30 -1.50 -25.18
N LEU A 308 -0.56 -0.23 -24.86
CA LEU A 308 0.40 0.88 -24.88
C LEU A 308 0.26 1.78 -23.64
N GLY A 309 -0.46 1.34 -22.61
CA GLY A 309 -0.61 2.13 -21.40
C GLY A 309 0.72 2.39 -20.68
N GLY A 310 0.81 3.43 -19.87
CA GLY A 310 2.04 3.75 -19.11
C GLY A 310 3.22 4.18 -19.99
N ASN A 311 2.98 4.99 -21.01
CA ASN A 311 4.00 5.49 -21.94
C ASN A 311 3.99 7.03 -21.99
N GLN A 312 4.71 7.62 -22.95
CA GLN A 312 4.81 9.07 -23.18
C GLN A 312 4.15 9.49 -24.50
N ILE A 313 3.13 8.74 -24.95
CA ILE A 313 2.46 8.96 -26.24
C ILE A 313 1.60 10.21 -26.17
N THR A 314 1.78 11.13 -27.13
CA THR A 314 1.03 12.39 -27.17
C THR A 314 -0.19 12.37 -28.09
N GLN A 315 -0.23 11.45 -29.05
CA GLN A 315 -1.30 11.37 -30.05
C GLN A 315 -1.56 9.94 -30.48
N ILE A 316 -2.83 9.66 -30.79
CA ILE A 316 -3.26 8.46 -31.51
C ILE A 316 -3.29 8.82 -33.00
N PRO A 317 -2.49 8.19 -33.87
CA PRO A 317 -2.48 8.50 -35.29
C PRO A 317 -3.81 8.08 -35.94
N GLU A 318 -4.34 8.90 -36.85
CA GLU A 318 -5.55 8.56 -37.64
C GLU A 318 -5.41 7.21 -38.35
N ALA A 319 -4.19 6.87 -38.76
CA ALA A 319 -3.87 5.60 -39.38
C ALA A 319 -4.33 4.40 -38.54
N ILE A 320 -4.27 4.47 -37.20
CA ILE A 320 -4.61 3.34 -36.29
C ILE A 320 -6.00 2.74 -36.59
N THR A 321 -6.93 3.54 -37.14
CA THR A 321 -8.30 3.13 -37.42
C THR A 321 -8.41 2.16 -38.59
N ASN A 322 -7.32 1.93 -39.33
CA ASN A 322 -7.19 0.87 -40.33
C ASN A 322 -7.04 -0.54 -39.71
N LEU A 323 -6.77 -0.66 -38.40
CA LEU A 323 -6.70 -1.93 -37.68
C LEU A 323 -8.10 -2.48 -37.39
N THR A 324 -8.84 -2.85 -38.43
CA THR A 324 -10.28 -3.20 -38.34
C THR A 324 -10.59 -4.45 -37.50
N ASN A 325 -9.60 -5.30 -37.22
CA ASN A 325 -9.71 -6.46 -36.33
C ASN A 325 -9.48 -6.13 -34.85
N LEU A 326 -9.08 -4.89 -34.53
CA LEU A 326 -8.78 -4.48 -33.16
C LEU A 326 -10.04 -4.56 -32.29
N SER A 327 -10.00 -5.41 -31.28
CA SER A 327 -11.05 -5.56 -30.26
C SER A 327 -10.69 -4.85 -28.96
N TRP A 328 -9.40 -4.75 -28.64
CA TRP A 328 -8.92 -4.16 -27.40
C TRP A 328 -7.79 -3.17 -27.66
N LEU A 329 -7.99 -1.93 -27.23
CA LEU A 329 -6.98 -0.88 -27.29
C LEU A 329 -6.79 -0.25 -25.91
N SER A 330 -5.58 -0.37 -25.37
CA SER A 330 -5.21 0.25 -24.10
C SER A 330 -4.13 1.32 -24.30
N LEU A 331 -4.44 2.54 -23.90
CA LEU A 331 -3.62 3.74 -24.03
C LEU A 331 -3.65 4.57 -22.73
N SER A 332 -4.05 3.96 -21.60
CA SER A 332 -4.12 4.62 -20.30
C SER A 332 -2.76 5.16 -19.85
N SER A 333 -2.73 6.19 -19.01
CA SER A 333 -1.51 6.77 -18.44
C SER A 333 -0.50 7.17 -19.53
N ASN A 334 -0.94 8.06 -20.42
CA ASN A 334 -0.15 8.66 -21.50
C ASN A 334 -0.37 10.18 -21.51
N GLN A 335 0.03 10.87 -22.58
CA GLN A 335 -0.12 12.32 -22.77
C GLN A 335 -1.06 12.65 -23.94
N ILE A 336 -2.01 11.75 -24.23
CA ILE A 336 -2.88 11.84 -25.41
C ILE A 336 -3.88 12.99 -25.27
N THR A 337 -3.97 13.84 -26.28
CA THR A 337 -4.86 15.02 -26.25
C THR A 337 -6.21 14.81 -26.94
N ALA A 338 -6.31 13.84 -27.87
CA ALA A 338 -7.52 13.62 -28.66
C ALA A 338 -7.67 12.17 -29.13
N ILE A 339 -8.92 11.77 -29.37
CA ILE A 339 -9.30 10.51 -30.02
C ILE A 339 -9.50 10.82 -31.53
N PRO A 340 -9.02 9.97 -32.46
CA PRO A 340 -9.16 10.19 -33.91
C PRO A 340 -10.61 10.31 -34.37
N ASP A 341 -10.88 11.19 -35.35
CA ASP A 341 -12.24 11.37 -35.89
C ASP A 341 -12.70 10.13 -36.66
N SER A 342 -11.77 9.32 -37.19
CA SER A 342 -12.10 8.09 -37.91
C SER A 342 -12.26 6.85 -37.02
N ILE A 343 -12.36 6.99 -35.69
CA ILE A 343 -12.42 5.85 -34.73
C ILE A 343 -13.54 4.84 -35.06
N GLN A 344 -14.61 5.28 -35.71
CA GLN A 344 -15.71 4.43 -36.21
C GLN A 344 -15.27 3.25 -37.09
N ASN A 345 -14.10 3.33 -37.73
CA ASN A 345 -13.58 2.24 -38.56
C ASN A 345 -13.13 1.02 -37.74
N LEU A 346 -12.90 1.18 -36.43
CA LEU A 346 -12.60 0.09 -35.51
C LEU A 346 -13.89 -0.66 -35.10
N ALA A 347 -14.65 -1.16 -36.07
CA ALA A 347 -16.00 -1.73 -35.85
C ALA A 347 -16.04 -2.97 -34.93
N ASN A 348 -14.90 -3.59 -34.65
CA ASN A 348 -14.76 -4.73 -33.74
C ASN A 348 -14.33 -4.33 -32.31
N LEU A 349 -14.08 -3.05 -32.04
CA LEU A 349 -13.60 -2.57 -30.75
C LEU A 349 -14.66 -2.79 -29.67
N THR A 350 -14.30 -3.59 -28.66
CA THR A 350 -15.13 -3.88 -27.49
C THR A 350 -14.65 -3.12 -26.25
N ALA A 351 -13.35 -2.81 -26.18
CA ALA A 351 -12.76 -2.10 -25.06
C ALA A 351 -11.75 -1.03 -25.49
N LEU A 352 -11.96 0.19 -24.99
CA LEU A 352 -11.08 1.34 -25.20
C LEU A 352 -10.69 1.95 -23.85
N TYR A 353 -9.41 1.85 -23.50
CA TYR A 353 -8.87 2.40 -22.25
C TYR A 353 -8.00 3.62 -22.53
N LEU A 354 -8.43 4.77 -22.03
CA LEU A 354 -7.82 6.07 -22.26
C LEU A 354 -7.66 6.87 -20.94
N SER A 355 -7.74 6.21 -19.79
CA SER A 355 -7.63 6.88 -18.50
C SER A 355 -6.29 7.58 -18.30
N SER A 356 -6.23 8.61 -17.47
CA SER A 356 -5.02 9.39 -17.15
C SER A 356 -4.30 9.90 -18.40
N ASN A 357 -5.03 10.67 -19.22
CA ASN A 357 -4.54 11.34 -20.43
C ASN A 357 -4.96 12.83 -20.39
N GLN A 358 -4.81 13.54 -21.51
CA GLN A 358 -5.13 14.96 -21.66
C GLN A 358 -6.32 15.19 -22.61
N ILE A 359 -7.23 14.22 -22.72
CA ILE A 359 -8.38 14.28 -23.64
C ILE A 359 -9.45 15.24 -23.13
N THR A 360 -9.83 16.20 -23.97
CA THR A 360 -10.86 17.21 -23.63
C THR A 360 -12.21 16.96 -24.29
N ALA A 361 -12.26 16.16 -25.35
CA ALA A 361 -13.46 15.92 -26.14
C ALA A 361 -13.50 14.50 -26.73
N ILE A 362 -14.70 14.00 -26.98
CA ILE A 362 -14.98 12.73 -27.65
C ILE A 362 -15.56 13.02 -29.05
N PRO A 363 -15.05 12.40 -30.13
CA PRO A 363 -15.55 12.60 -31.49
C PRO A 363 -16.92 11.92 -31.70
N ASP A 364 -17.80 12.53 -32.49
CA ASP A 364 -19.15 12.03 -32.79
C ASP A 364 -19.15 10.60 -33.35
N SER A 365 -18.12 10.27 -34.14
CA SER A 365 -17.93 8.99 -34.80
C SER A 365 -17.89 7.79 -33.84
N ILE A 366 -17.48 7.99 -32.57
CA ILE A 366 -17.41 6.91 -31.58
C ILE A 366 -18.78 6.26 -31.33
N GLN A 367 -19.89 6.97 -31.56
CA GLN A 367 -21.25 6.46 -31.39
C GLN A 367 -21.56 5.31 -32.35
N SER A 368 -20.81 5.21 -33.46
CA SER A 368 -20.93 4.12 -34.44
C SER A 368 -20.35 2.79 -33.95
N LEU A 369 -19.58 2.80 -32.85
CA LEU A 369 -18.96 1.61 -32.27
C LEU A 369 -19.98 0.79 -31.45
N THR A 370 -20.88 0.12 -32.16
CA THR A 370 -21.99 -0.64 -31.54
C THR A 370 -21.56 -1.81 -30.64
N LYS A 371 -20.34 -2.32 -30.82
CA LYS A 371 -19.73 -3.38 -29.99
C LYS A 371 -18.93 -2.84 -28.80
N LEU A 372 -18.77 -1.53 -28.67
CA LEU A 372 -17.99 -0.94 -27.57
C LEU A 372 -18.75 -1.12 -26.25
N GLU A 373 -18.22 -2.00 -25.41
CA GLU A 373 -18.77 -2.32 -24.10
C GLU A 373 -18.11 -1.47 -23.02
N TYR A 374 -16.79 -1.25 -23.13
CA TYR A 374 -15.99 -0.57 -22.11
C TYR A 374 -15.28 0.66 -22.67
N LEU A 375 -15.41 1.78 -21.96
CA LEU A 375 -14.73 3.05 -22.27
C LEU A 375 -14.22 3.67 -20.97
N ASP A 376 -12.92 3.71 -20.77
CA ASP A 376 -12.32 4.35 -19.60
C ASP A 376 -11.70 5.69 -19.97
N LEU A 377 -12.29 6.78 -19.46
CA LEU A 377 -11.82 8.15 -19.65
C LEU A 377 -11.45 8.83 -18.32
N ARG A 378 -11.34 8.08 -17.21
CA ARG A 378 -10.99 8.65 -15.89
C ARG A 378 -9.68 9.44 -15.96
N GLY A 379 -9.55 10.52 -15.17
CA GLY A 379 -8.30 11.29 -15.13
C GLY A 379 -8.00 12.08 -16.41
N ASN A 380 -9.00 12.34 -17.26
CA ASN A 380 -8.91 13.26 -18.39
C ASN A 380 -9.61 14.60 -18.09
N PRO A 381 -9.18 15.73 -18.67
CA PRO A 381 -9.83 17.03 -18.57
C PRO A 381 -11.11 17.12 -19.45
N ILE A 382 -12.00 16.13 -19.35
CA ILE A 382 -13.24 16.05 -20.12
C ILE A 382 -14.44 16.49 -19.27
N SER A 383 -15.42 17.15 -19.90
CA SER A 383 -16.64 17.66 -19.26
C SER A 383 -17.65 16.54 -18.92
N ILE A 384 -17.22 15.49 -18.24
CA ILE A 384 -18.05 14.39 -17.76
C ILE A 384 -17.89 14.28 -16.24
N PRO A 385 -18.98 14.21 -15.45
CA PRO A 385 -18.92 13.97 -14.03
C PRO A 385 -18.10 12.72 -13.71
N ARG A 386 -17.18 12.83 -12.75
CA ARG A 386 -16.31 11.73 -12.32
C ARG A 386 -17.12 10.51 -11.88
N ASP A 387 -18.26 10.74 -11.23
CA ASP A 387 -19.18 9.68 -10.77
C ASP A 387 -19.69 8.79 -11.91
N LEU A 388 -19.74 9.31 -13.14
CA LEU A 388 -20.10 8.55 -14.34
C LEU A 388 -18.89 7.80 -14.93
N LEU A 389 -17.67 8.31 -14.73
CA LEU A 389 -16.43 7.69 -15.20
C LEU A 389 -15.90 6.62 -14.24
N ALA A 390 -16.29 6.64 -12.96
CA ALA A 390 -15.79 5.76 -11.90
C ALA A 390 -16.92 4.92 -11.28
N PRO A 391 -17.12 3.65 -11.71
CA PRO A 391 -18.07 2.77 -11.05
C PRO A 391 -17.66 2.52 -9.57
N SER A 392 -18.63 2.12 -8.75
CA SER A 392 -18.52 1.99 -7.28
C SER A 392 -17.67 0.79 -6.85
N ASP A 393 -17.28 -0.02 -7.81
CA ASP A 393 -16.40 -1.16 -7.66
C ASP A 393 -15.12 -0.84 -8.43
N ILE A 394 -13.99 -0.76 -7.72
CA ILE A 394 -12.69 -0.37 -8.31
C ILE A 394 -12.22 -1.40 -9.35
N PHE A 395 -12.74 -2.63 -9.31
CA PHE A 395 -12.49 -3.67 -10.31
C PHE A 395 -13.50 -3.66 -11.46
N SER A 396 -14.54 -2.82 -11.41
CA SER A 396 -15.51 -2.65 -12.48
C SER A 396 -14.95 -1.75 -13.58
N ARG A 397 -15.05 -2.24 -14.82
CA ARG A 397 -14.74 -1.47 -16.03
C ARG A 397 -15.90 -0.51 -16.31
N PRO A 398 -15.64 0.79 -16.59
CA PRO A 398 -16.72 1.72 -16.91
C PRO A 398 -17.40 1.33 -18.22
N SER A 399 -18.73 1.25 -18.19
CA SER A 399 -19.53 0.95 -19.39
C SER A 399 -19.48 2.13 -20.35
N ALA A 400 -19.37 1.87 -21.65
CA ALA A 400 -19.27 2.93 -22.65
C ALA A 400 -20.60 3.69 -22.86
N ARG A 401 -21.74 3.00 -22.85
CA ARG A 401 -23.04 3.59 -23.19
C ARG A 401 -23.46 4.77 -22.30
N PRO A 402 -23.38 4.69 -20.95
CA PRO A 402 -23.78 5.80 -20.08
C PRO A 402 -22.91 7.04 -20.31
N ILE A 403 -21.60 6.82 -20.48
CA ILE A 403 -20.60 7.86 -20.71
C ILE A 403 -20.90 8.60 -22.01
N LEU A 404 -21.10 7.87 -23.11
CA LEU A 404 -21.40 8.45 -24.41
C LEU A 404 -22.78 9.13 -24.42
N GLY A 405 -23.81 8.49 -23.86
CA GLY A 405 -25.16 9.05 -23.78
C GLY A 405 -25.21 10.38 -23.03
N TYR A 406 -24.54 10.46 -21.88
CA TYR A 406 -24.40 11.72 -21.14
C TYR A 406 -23.60 12.75 -21.94
N TYR A 407 -22.41 12.38 -22.43
CA TYR A 407 -21.52 13.33 -23.11
C TYR A 407 -22.18 13.97 -24.35
N PHE A 408 -22.87 13.20 -25.19
CA PHE A 408 -23.50 13.75 -26.39
C PHE A 408 -24.81 14.48 -26.10
N SER A 409 -25.58 14.08 -25.08
CA SER A 409 -26.78 14.82 -24.71
C SER A 409 -26.47 16.22 -24.21
N ILE A 410 -25.36 16.41 -23.48
CA ILE A 410 -24.95 17.74 -23.00
C ILE A 410 -24.39 18.68 -24.10
N GLN A 411 -24.11 18.17 -25.31
CA GLN A 411 -23.65 18.99 -26.43
C GLN A 411 -24.79 19.71 -27.15
N ASP A 412 -26.04 19.24 -27.04
CA ASP A 412 -27.20 19.93 -27.61
C ASP A 412 -27.76 20.95 -26.60
N PRO A 413 -27.64 22.26 -26.87
CA PRO A 413 -28.16 23.29 -25.96
C PRO A 413 -29.68 23.25 -25.77
N LYS A 414 -30.44 22.57 -26.64
CA LYS A 414 -31.91 22.41 -26.51
C LYS A 414 -32.29 21.28 -25.57
N GLU A 415 -31.42 20.29 -25.41
CA GLU A 415 -31.62 19.11 -24.56
C GLU A 415 -30.83 19.20 -23.25
N THR A 416 -30.22 20.36 -22.97
CA THR A 416 -29.34 20.56 -21.80
C THR A 416 -29.79 21.76 -20.99
N THR A 417 -29.77 21.62 -19.67
CA THR A 417 -29.92 22.72 -18.72
C THR A 417 -28.66 22.84 -17.86
N GLN A 418 -28.16 24.05 -17.70
CA GLN A 418 -27.08 24.33 -16.73
C GLN A 418 -27.69 24.50 -15.34
N ILE A 419 -27.24 23.70 -14.39
CA ILE A 419 -27.65 23.82 -12.99
C ILE A 419 -26.54 24.44 -12.15
N TYR A 420 -26.91 25.42 -11.34
CA TYR A 420 -26.03 26.09 -10.38
C TYR A 420 -26.40 25.64 -8.98
N GLU A 421 -26.25 24.34 -8.72
CA GLU A 421 -26.61 23.73 -7.45
C GLU A 421 -25.38 23.20 -6.73
N ALA A 422 -25.15 23.72 -5.53
CA ALA A 422 -23.98 23.38 -4.73
C ALA A 422 -24.37 22.74 -3.40
N LYS A 423 -23.42 22.02 -2.82
CA LYS A 423 -23.56 21.35 -1.52
C LYS A 423 -22.60 21.98 -0.51
N ILE A 424 -23.14 22.42 0.62
CA ILE A 424 -22.34 22.81 1.80
C ILE A 424 -22.42 21.69 2.83
N LEU A 425 -21.30 21.31 3.43
CA LEU A 425 -21.27 20.42 4.58
C LEU A 425 -20.68 21.16 5.77
N ILE A 426 -21.49 21.34 6.81
CA ILE A 426 -21.04 21.97 8.06
C ILE A 426 -20.62 20.86 9.02
N VAL A 427 -19.33 20.83 9.35
CA VAL A 427 -18.73 19.83 10.22
C VAL A 427 -18.00 20.48 11.39
N GLY A 428 -17.78 19.71 12.44
CA GLY A 428 -17.21 20.19 13.70
C GLY A 428 -17.89 19.57 14.91
N GLU A 429 -17.35 19.84 16.09
CA GLU A 429 -17.81 19.22 17.34
C GLU A 429 -19.27 19.52 17.70
N GLY A 430 -19.83 18.65 18.54
CA GLY A 430 -21.12 18.89 19.18
C GLY A 430 -21.13 20.23 19.90
N GLY A 431 -22.13 21.07 19.62
CA GLY A 431 -22.27 22.37 20.25
C GLY A 431 -21.38 23.49 19.72
N SER A 432 -20.62 23.30 18.62
CA SER A 432 -19.77 24.37 18.06
C SER A 432 -20.52 25.53 17.40
N GLY A 433 -21.84 25.41 17.23
CA GLY A 433 -22.70 26.43 16.61
C GLY A 433 -23.01 26.19 15.13
N LYS A 434 -22.87 24.96 14.64
CA LYS A 434 -23.16 24.57 13.25
C LYS A 434 -24.59 24.89 12.81
N THR A 435 -25.57 24.41 13.55
CA THR A 435 -27.00 24.65 13.31
C THR A 435 -27.32 26.15 13.37
N SER A 436 -26.74 26.86 14.34
CA SER A 436 -26.89 28.31 14.47
C SER A 436 -26.31 29.05 13.26
N LEU A 437 -25.13 28.66 12.79
CA LEU A 437 -24.51 29.20 11.58
C LEU A 437 -25.37 28.92 10.34
N ALA A 438 -25.85 27.68 10.18
CA ALA A 438 -26.68 27.28 9.04
C ALA A 438 -27.96 28.13 8.94
N ASN A 439 -28.66 28.33 10.06
CA ASN A 439 -29.84 29.18 10.13
C ASN A 439 -29.51 30.66 9.88
N LYS A 440 -28.40 31.17 10.42
CA LYS A 440 -27.94 32.56 10.20
C LYS A 440 -27.52 32.86 8.76
N LEU A 441 -27.03 31.86 8.02
CA LEU A 441 -26.71 32.00 6.60
C LEU A 441 -27.99 32.23 5.77
N ILE A 442 -29.07 31.53 6.12
CA ILE A 442 -30.38 31.62 5.46
C ILE A 442 -31.08 32.93 5.87
N ASP A 443 -31.19 33.16 7.18
CA ASP A 443 -31.84 34.31 7.78
C ASP A 443 -30.92 34.96 8.83
N ALA A 444 -30.38 36.14 8.51
CA ALA A 444 -29.49 36.87 9.40
C ALA A 444 -30.19 37.31 10.70
N ASP A 445 -31.52 37.46 10.69
CA ASP A 445 -32.33 37.90 11.83
C ASP A 445 -32.75 36.74 12.76
N TYR A 446 -32.37 35.51 12.42
CA TYR A 446 -32.61 34.32 13.23
C TYR A 446 -32.19 34.54 14.70
N GLN A 447 -33.10 34.32 15.63
CA GLN A 447 -32.82 34.44 17.06
C GLN A 447 -32.24 33.12 17.58
N LEU A 448 -31.08 33.18 18.21
CA LEU A 448 -30.45 32.00 18.80
C LEU A 448 -31.34 31.41 19.91
N LYS A 449 -31.47 30.08 19.92
CA LYS A 449 -32.17 29.38 21.01
C LYS A 449 -31.39 29.54 22.32
N PRO A 450 -32.06 29.63 23.48
CA PRO A 450 -31.40 29.61 24.79
C PRO A 450 -30.57 28.33 24.95
N GLU A 451 -29.41 28.37 25.62
CA GLU A 451 -28.52 27.20 25.80
C GLU A 451 -29.23 25.99 26.46
N ALA A 452 -30.30 26.22 27.24
CA ALA A 452 -31.10 25.17 27.87
C ALA A 452 -32.07 24.45 26.90
N GLU A 453 -32.36 25.05 25.73
CA GLU A 453 -33.24 24.54 24.68
C GLU A 453 -32.47 24.20 23.38
N ASP A 454 -31.17 24.49 23.34
CA ASP A 454 -30.25 24.17 22.25
C ASP A 454 -29.81 22.69 22.34
N ILE A 455 -30.74 21.80 22.02
CA ILE A 455 -30.48 20.36 21.97
C ILE A 455 -29.59 20.07 20.75
N SER A 456 -28.53 19.29 20.92
CA SER A 456 -27.66 18.90 19.82
C SER A 456 -28.43 18.23 18.69
N THR A 457 -28.21 18.65 17.44
CA THR A 457 -28.77 18.00 16.25
C THR A 457 -28.52 16.49 16.30
N GLN A 458 -29.60 15.72 16.21
CA GLN A 458 -29.56 14.26 16.14
C GLN A 458 -29.56 13.87 14.66
N GLY A 459 -28.45 13.37 14.15
CA GLY A 459 -28.32 12.97 12.74
C GLY A 459 -27.96 14.10 11.77
N ILE A 460 -28.75 14.30 10.71
CA ILE A 460 -28.44 15.22 9.60
C ILE A 460 -29.69 16.05 9.25
N ASP A 461 -29.56 17.38 9.30
CA ASP A 461 -30.55 18.31 8.77
C ASP A 461 -30.07 18.90 7.44
N ILE A 462 -30.98 19.02 6.47
CA ILE A 462 -30.68 19.64 5.16
C ILE A 462 -31.52 20.90 5.05
N LEU A 463 -30.84 22.05 5.00
CA LEU A 463 -31.46 23.35 4.82
C LEU A 463 -31.18 23.87 3.41
N GLN A 464 -32.09 24.66 2.86
CA GLN A 464 -31.92 25.27 1.54
C GLN A 464 -31.66 26.76 1.66
N TRP A 465 -30.62 27.21 0.97
CA TRP A 465 -30.27 28.63 0.84
C TRP A 465 -30.12 28.98 -0.63
N GLU A 466 -30.68 30.11 -1.04
CA GLU A 466 -30.55 30.64 -2.39
C GLU A 466 -29.90 32.01 -2.37
N PHE A 467 -29.04 32.27 -3.37
CA PHE A 467 -28.50 33.60 -3.62
C PHE A 467 -28.25 33.82 -5.11
N THR A 468 -28.24 35.08 -5.53
CA THR A 468 -27.86 35.47 -6.89
C THR A 468 -26.36 35.77 -6.92
N GLY A 469 -25.62 35.04 -7.74
CA GLY A 469 -24.17 35.21 -7.89
C GLY A 469 -23.78 36.39 -8.77
N ARG A 470 -22.48 36.69 -8.83
CA ARG A 470 -21.90 37.77 -9.66
C ARG A 470 -22.16 37.60 -11.16
N ASN A 471 -22.33 36.36 -11.61
CA ASN A 471 -22.71 35.99 -12.97
C ASN A 471 -24.22 36.14 -13.26
N GLN A 472 -24.99 36.71 -12.33
CA GLN A 472 -26.46 36.86 -12.39
C GLN A 472 -27.22 35.54 -12.42
N GLN A 473 -26.58 34.42 -12.10
CA GLN A 473 -27.25 33.12 -11.96
C GLN A 473 -27.70 32.92 -10.52
N THR A 474 -28.83 32.25 -10.34
CA THR A 474 -29.31 31.86 -9.02
C THR A 474 -28.66 30.55 -8.60
N TYR A 475 -27.89 30.59 -7.52
CA TYR A 475 -27.28 29.42 -6.92
C TYR A 475 -28.24 28.83 -5.88
N LYS A 476 -28.57 27.55 -6.03
CA LYS A 476 -29.29 26.78 -5.03
C LYS A 476 -28.29 26.01 -4.19
N VAL A 477 -28.33 26.19 -2.88
CA VAL A 477 -27.36 25.61 -1.96
C VAL A 477 -28.06 24.70 -0.96
N ASN A 478 -27.69 23.41 -0.98
CA ASN A 478 -28.14 22.46 0.05
C ASN A 478 -27.09 22.44 1.17
N ILE A 479 -27.46 22.95 2.34
CA ILE A 479 -26.63 23.00 3.54
C ILE A 479 -26.91 21.77 4.39
N TRP A 480 -25.93 20.89 4.52
CA TRP A 480 -25.96 19.69 5.34
C TRP A 480 -25.37 19.99 6.71
N ASP A 481 -26.22 20.04 7.74
CA ASP A 481 -25.84 20.20 9.14
C ASP A 481 -25.72 18.84 9.82
N PHE A 482 -24.48 18.42 10.08
CA PHE A 482 -24.19 17.13 10.70
C PHE A 482 -24.20 17.23 12.23
N GLY A 483 -24.82 16.27 12.90
CA GLY A 483 -24.71 16.09 14.35
C GLY A 483 -23.24 15.91 14.76
N GLY A 484 -22.76 16.70 15.71
CA GLY A 484 -21.34 16.66 16.11
C GLY A 484 -20.96 15.51 17.05
N GLN A 485 -21.79 14.47 17.16
CA GLN A 485 -21.61 13.37 18.10
C GLN A 485 -20.77 12.24 17.49
N GLU A 486 -19.89 11.63 18.30
CA GLU A 486 -18.92 10.66 17.80
C GLU A 486 -19.53 9.41 17.16
N ILE A 487 -20.72 9.00 17.65
CA ILE A 487 -21.43 7.78 17.25
C ILE A 487 -21.84 7.84 15.77
N TYR A 488 -21.98 9.05 15.20
CA TYR A 488 -22.44 9.25 13.84
C TYR A 488 -21.32 9.46 12.82
N HIS A 489 -20.05 9.53 13.22
CA HIS A 489 -18.95 9.70 12.25
C HIS A 489 -18.90 8.58 11.20
N GLN A 490 -19.28 7.36 11.57
CA GLN A 490 -19.33 6.21 10.65
C GLN A 490 -20.43 6.32 9.59
N THR A 491 -21.54 6.98 9.91
CA THR A 491 -22.65 7.21 8.97
C THR A 491 -22.43 8.49 8.16
N HIS A 492 -21.81 9.52 8.75
CA HIS A 492 -21.57 10.81 8.09
C HIS A 492 -20.63 10.72 6.89
N GLN A 493 -19.64 9.85 6.95
CA GLN A 493 -18.74 9.60 5.81
C GLN A 493 -19.44 9.14 4.53
N PHE A 494 -20.65 8.55 4.59
CA PHE A 494 -21.42 8.19 3.39
C PHE A 494 -21.97 9.43 2.65
N PHE A 495 -21.99 10.58 3.31
CA PHE A 495 -22.52 11.82 2.77
C PHE A 495 -21.44 12.84 2.44
N LEU A 496 -20.17 12.56 2.78
CA LEU A 496 -19.04 13.36 2.35
C LEU A 496 -18.75 13.04 0.88
N THR A 497 -18.83 14.05 0.02
CA THR A 497 -18.74 13.91 -1.43
C THR A 497 -17.83 14.99 -2.01
N GLU A 498 -17.24 14.73 -3.18
CA GLU A 498 -16.57 15.77 -3.97
C GLU A 498 -17.54 16.90 -4.36
N ARG A 499 -17.01 17.98 -4.95
CA ARG A 499 -17.79 19.13 -5.44
C ARG A 499 -18.70 19.73 -4.35
N SER A 500 -18.16 19.81 -3.14
CA SER A 500 -18.84 20.38 -1.99
C SER A 500 -17.99 21.47 -1.36
N LEU A 501 -18.60 22.39 -0.62
CA LEU A 501 -17.88 23.35 0.22
C LEU A 501 -17.98 22.90 1.68
N TYR A 502 -16.84 22.65 2.32
CA TYR A 502 -16.79 22.23 3.71
C TYR A 502 -16.61 23.43 4.63
N LEU A 503 -17.49 23.57 5.61
CA LEU A 503 -17.38 24.58 6.67
C LEU A 503 -17.01 23.86 7.98
N LEU A 504 -15.76 24.01 8.42
CA LEU A 504 -15.30 23.47 9.69
C LEU A 504 -15.51 24.51 10.79
N VAL A 505 -16.49 24.29 11.67
CA VAL A 505 -16.86 25.24 12.74
C VAL A 505 -16.17 24.87 14.04
N ALA A 506 -15.31 25.76 14.52
CA ALA A 506 -14.56 25.64 15.78
C ALA A 506 -15.21 26.43 16.92
N ASP A 507 -15.29 25.84 18.13
CA ASP A 507 -15.75 26.52 19.35
C ASP A 507 -14.56 27.06 20.15
N SER A 508 -14.68 28.31 20.61
CA SER A 508 -13.74 29.00 21.51
C SER A 508 -13.59 28.43 22.94
N ARG A 509 -14.39 27.43 23.36
CA ARG A 509 -14.46 26.98 24.77
C ARG A 509 -13.57 25.79 25.15
N LYS A 510 -12.93 25.08 24.21
CA LYS A 510 -12.06 23.92 24.48
C LYS A 510 -10.73 24.05 23.70
N GLU A 511 -9.60 23.79 24.36
CA GLU A 511 -8.27 23.78 23.73
C GLU A 511 -7.96 22.46 23.00
N ASP A 512 -8.64 21.36 23.36
CA ASP A 512 -8.46 20.03 22.77
C ASP A 512 -9.68 19.73 21.88
N THR A 513 -9.51 19.91 20.59
CA THR A 513 -10.61 19.93 19.61
C THR A 513 -10.39 18.95 18.45
N ASP A 514 -11.45 18.25 18.02
CA ASP A 514 -11.51 17.30 16.89
C ASP A 514 -11.30 17.95 15.49
N HIS A 515 -10.78 19.18 15.42
CA HIS A 515 -10.55 19.89 14.14
C HIS A 515 -9.63 19.10 13.22
N TYR A 516 -8.58 18.50 13.78
CA TYR A 516 -7.64 17.66 13.01
C TYR A 516 -8.33 16.43 12.43
N PHE A 517 -9.21 15.77 13.20
CA PHE A 517 -9.99 14.62 12.72
C PHE A 517 -10.84 15.01 11.50
N TRP A 518 -11.59 16.12 11.59
CA TRP A 518 -12.45 16.55 10.50
C TRP A 518 -11.67 16.98 9.26
N LEU A 519 -10.56 17.71 9.41
CA LEU A 519 -9.71 18.09 8.28
C LEU A 519 -9.14 16.86 7.56
N GLN A 520 -8.67 15.86 8.29
CA GLN A 520 -8.16 14.62 7.70
C GLN A 520 -9.26 13.81 7.00
N ILE A 521 -10.44 13.71 7.60
CA ILE A 521 -11.59 13.05 6.97
C ILE A 521 -12.03 13.78 5.69
N ILE A 522 -12.07 15.11 5.70
CA ILE A 522 -12.35 15.91 4.50
C ILE A 522 -11.26 15.68 3.44
N ARG A 523 -9.98 15.65 3.83
CA ARG A 523 -8.86 15.36 2.89
C ARG A 523 -9.02 14.00 2.21
N LEU A 524 -9.45 12.99 2.97
CA LEU A 524 -9.65 11.63 2.47
C LEU A 524 -10.89 11.50 1.57
N LEU A 525 -12.01 12.10 1.95
CA LEU A 525 -13.32 11.86 1.30
C LEU A 525 -13.86 13.05 0.48
N GLY A 526 -13.56 14.29 0.87
CA GLY A 526 -13.92 15.51 0.14
C GLY A 526 -12.95 15.90 -0.97
N LYS A 527 -11.74 15.32 -0.98
CA LYS A 527 -10.68 15.47 -1.99
C LYS A 527 -10.26 16.93 -2.19
N ASP A 528 -10.50 17.50 -3.36
CA ASP A 528 -10.06 18.86 -3.73
C ASP A 528 -11.13 19.92 -3.41
N SER A 529 -12.17 19.52 -2.68
CA SER A 529 -13.24 20.39 -2.23
C SER A 529 -12.71 21.48 -1.29
N PRO A 530 -13.10 22.76 -1.48
CA PRO A 530 -12.65 23.85 -0.62
C PRO A 530 -13.11 23.67 0.83
N VAL A 531 -12.25 24.07 1.77
CA VAL A 531 -12.50 24.00 3.21
C VAL A 531 -12.33 25.37 3.84
N LEU A 532 -13.40 25.90 4.43
CA LEU A 532 -13.40 27.14 5.19
C LEU A 532 -13.41 26.84 6.69
N LEU A 533 -12.43 27.39 7.40
CA LEU A 533 -12.33 27.30 8.85
C LEU A 533 -13.06 28.49 9.49
N ILE A 534 -14.12 28.22 10.25
CA ILE A 534 -14.97 29.24 10.88
C ILE A 534 -14.78 29.17 12.39
N GLN A 535 -14.33 30.28 12.98
CA GLN A 535 -14.09 30.38 14.42
C GLN A 535 -15.27 31.08 15.09
N ASN A 536 -16.09 30.31 15.82
CA ASN A 536 -17.24 30.86 16.53
C ASN A 536 -16.82 31.42 17.90
N GLU A 537 -16.77 32.75 18.00
CA GLU A 537 -16.47 33.53 19.20
C GLU A 537 -17.69 33.58 20.12
N LYS A 538 -17.75 32.68 21.10
CA LYS A 538 -18.78 32.73 22.15
C LYS A 538 -18.30 33.63 23.28
N GLN A 539 -19.16 34.55 23.71
CA GLN A 539 -18.87 35.49 24.82
C GLN A 539 -17.59 36.34 24.59
N ASN A 540 -17.25 36.66 23.34
CA ASN A 540 -16.02 37.36 22.94
C ASN A 540 -14.70 36.64 23.31
N ARG A 541 -14.72 35.31 23.46
CA ARG A 541 -13.50 34.50 23.56
C ARG A 541 -13.02 34.10 22.17
N THR A 542 -11.74 34.27 21.90
CA THR A 542 -11.10 33.88 20.63
C THR A 542 -10.49 32.49 20.74
N CYS A 543 -10.77 31.62 19.77
CA CYS A 543 -10.10 30.33 19.63
C CYS A 543 -8.71 30.53 19.02
N ASN A 544 -7.64 30.16 19.71
CA ASN A 544 -6.28 30.23 19.18
C ASN A 544 -5.91 28.92 18.47
N LEU A 545 -6.23 28.81 17.18
CA LEU A 545 -5.80 27.68 16.36
C LEU A 545 -4.36 27.90 15.86
N ASN A 546 -3.54 26.85 15.84
CA ASN A 546 -2.20 26.92 15.24
C ASN A 546 -2.28 26.88 13.70
N LEU A 547 -2.67 28.01 13.11
CA LEU A 547 -2.93 28.13 11.67
C LEU A 547 -1.69 27.85 10.81
N ARG A 548 -0.49 28.10 11.34
CA ARG A 548 0.75 27.86 10.61
C ARG A 548 0.99 26.37 10.40
N GLU A 549 0.67 25.55 11.41
CA GLU A 549 0.75 24.10 11.36
C GLU A 549 -0.33 23.52 10.44
N LEU A 550 -1.59 23.95 10.62
CA LEU A 550 -2.69 23.51 9.76
C LEU A 550 -2.45 23.84 8.28
N ARG A 551 -1.88 25.01 7.96
CA ARG A 551 -1.56 25.37 6.56
C ARG A 551 -0.35 24.64 5.97
N ALA A 552 0.57 24.19 6.82
CA ALA A 552 1.69 23.38 6.35
C ALA A 552 1.21 21.99 5.90
N GLU A 553 0.13 21.47 6.50
CA GLU A 553 -0.44 20.17 6.17
C GLU A 553 -1.61 20.22 5.17
N PHE A 554 -2.34 21.35 5.12
CA PHE A 554 -3.47 21.58 4.23
C PHE A 554 -3.21 22.83 3.37
N GLU A 555 -2.54 22.63 2.24
CA GLU A 555 -2.01 23.70 1.36
C GLU A 555 -3.10 24.64 0.79
N HIS A 556 -4.37 24.20 0.78
CA HIS A 556 -5.55 24.95 0.31
C HIS A 556 -6.45 25.47 1.45
N LEU A 557 -5.98 25.51 2.70
CA LEU A 557 -6.78 26.03 3.82
C LEU A 557 -6.80 27.56 3.84
N ASP A 558 -7.98 28.14 3.59
CA ASP A 558 -8.20 29.60 3.63
C ASP A 558 -7.92 30.21 5.01
N LEU A 559 -7.78 31.55 5.07
CA LEU A 559 -7.67 32.27 6.35
C LEU A 559 -8.90 31.96 7.20
N PRO A 560 -8.74 31.56 8.48
CA PRO A 560 -9.89 31.36 9.34
C PRO A 560 -10.66 32.66 9.48
N GLN A 561 -11.98 32.52 9.53
CA GLN A 561 -12.87 33.66 9.65
C GLN A 561 -13.57 33.60 11.01
N SER A 562 -13.36 34.64 11.80
CA SER A 562 -14.03 34.81 13.09
C SER A 562 -15.47 35.23 12.88
N ILE A 563 -16.37 34.63 13.65
CA ILE A 563 -17.78 35.02 13.72
C ILE A 563 -18.25 35.07 15.17
N ASN A 564 -19.13 36.02 15.48
CA ASN A 564 -19.93 35.96 16.69
C ASN A 564 -21.40 35.83 16.29
N LEU A 565 -21.96 34.64 16.50
CA LEU A 565 -23.35 34.34 16.10
C LEU A 565 -24.40 35.08 16.93
N ALA A 566 -24.03 35.62 18.11
CA ALA A 566 -24.96 36.32 19.00
C ALA A 566 -25.24 37.76 18.56
N ASP A 567 -24.25 38.44 17.97
CA ASP A 567 -24.37 39.83 17.49
C ASP A 567 -24.14 39.98 15.97
N ASN A 568 -24.02 38.86 15.24
CA ASN A 568 -23.77 38.76 13.80
C ASN A 568 -22.44 39.38 13.32
N ARG A 569 -21.49 39.66 14.21
CA ARG A 569 -20.17 40.17 13.82
C ARG A 569 -19.44 39.14 12.93
N GLY A 570 -18.92 39.57 11.79
CA GLY A 570 -18.23 38.70 10.81
C GLY A 570 -19.15 37.89 9.88
N LEU A 571 -20.46 37.83 10.14
CA LEU A 571 -21.40 37.01 9.34
C LEU A 571 -21.48 37.44 7.87
N ALA A 572 -21.44 38.75 7.59
CA ALA A 572 -21.52 39.28 6.22
C ALA A 572 -20.28 38.90 5.38
N GLU A 573 -19.09 38.99 5.96
CA GLU A 573 -17.81 38.66 5.32
C GLU A 573 -17.70 37.15 5.04
N ILE A 574 -18.18 36.32 5.98
CA ILE A 574 -18.27 34.88 5.80
C ILE A 574 -19.26 34.52 4.71
N LYS A 575 -20.44 35.15 4.69
CA LYS A 575 -21.44 34.91 3.65
C LYS A 575 -20.88 35.24 2.27
N GLU A 576 -20.15 36.35 2.12
CA GLU A 576 -19.51 36.72 0.86
C GLU A 576 -18.40 35.72 0.46
N THR A 577 -17.59 35.25 1.42
CA THR A 577 -16.53 34.26 1.16
C THR A 577 -17.11 32.92 0.71
N ILE A 578 -18.18 32.47 1.37
CA ILE A 578 -18.93 31.26 1.00
C ILE A 578 -19.47 31.43 -0.43
N GLN A 579 -20.12 32.54 -0.75
CA GLN A 579 -20.65 32.80 -2.10
C GLN A 579 -19.56 32.72 -3.17
N ARG A 580 -18.40 33.36 -2.94
CA ARG A 580 -17.26 33.30 -3.88
C ARG A 580 -16.76 31.86 -4.09
N ASN A 581 -16.57 31.11 -3.01
CA ASN A 581 -16.15 29.71 -3.10
C ASN A 581 -17.15 28.84 -3.87
N LEU A 582 -18.46 29.04 -3.66
CA LEU A 582 -19.50 28.31 -4.40
C LEU A 582 -19.55 28.69 -5.88
N GLU A 583 -19.31 29.96 -6.22
CA GLU A 583 -19.17 30.41 -7.60
C GLU A 583 -17.93 29.80 -8.26
N ASP A 584 -16.80 29.74 -7.56
CA ASP A 584 -15.55 29.16 -8.06
C ASP A 584 -15.64 27.63 -8.20
N LEU A 585 -16.46 26.99 -7.36
CA LEU A 585 -16.78 25.55 -7.45
C LEU A 585 -17.62 25.24 -8.70
N LEU A 586 -18.51 26.15 -9.11
CA LEU A 586 -19.44 26.00 -10.22
C LEU A 586 -19.46 27.25 -11.13
N PRO A 587 -18.34 27.58 -11.81
CA PRO A 587 -18.21 28.85 -12.54
C PRO A 587 -19.09 28.89 -13.79
N LYS A 588 -19.39 27.72 -14.37
CA LYS A 588 -20.25 27.55 -15.55
C LYS A 588 -21.52 26.74 -15.27
N GLY A 589 -21.77 26.39 -14.01
CA GLY A 589 -22.77 25.38 -13.64
C GLY A 589 -22.37 23.97 -14.09
N VAL A 590 -23.26 23.00 -13.84
CA VAL A 590 -23.13 21.63 -14.36
C VAL A 590 -24.18 21.42 -15.44
N ALA A 591 -23.75 20.93 -16.61
CA ALA A 591 -24.64 20.56 -17.68
C ALA A 591 -25.41 19.29 -17.31
N PHE A 592 -26.73 19.33 -17.34
CA PHE A 592 -27.59 18.17 -17.14
C PHE A 592 -28.49 17.95 -18.37
N PRO A 593 -28.61 16.71 -18.87
CA PRO A 593 -29.62 16.38 -19.85
C PRO A 593 -31.02 16.67 -19.29
N ASN A 594 -31.87 17.31 -20.09
CA ASN A 594 -33.23 17.71 -19.68
C ASN A 594 -34.07 16.50 -19.25
N SER A 595 -33.91 15.35 -19.93
CA SER A 595 -34.58 14.09 -19.55
C SER A 595 -34.19 13.64 -18.14
N TRP A 596 -32.90 13.69 -17.80
CA TRP A 596 -32.39 13.31 -16.47
C TRP A 596 -32.84 14.32 -15.42
N LEU A 597 -32.82 15.62 -15.74
CA LEU A 597 -33.28 16.68 -14.84
C LEU A 597 -34.77 16.54 -14.54
N ASN A 598 -35.59 16.17 -15.52
CA ASN A 598 -37.01 15.94 -15.32
C ASN A 598 -37.28 14.72 -14.41
N VAL A 599 -36.54 13.62 -14.61
CA VAL A 599 -36.61 12.46 -13.70
C VAL A 599 -36.21 12.87 -12.30
N ARG A 600 -35.07 13.55 -12.14
CA ARG A 600 -34.61 14.08 -10.85
C ARG A 600 -35.68 14.94 -10.18
N TYR A 601 -36.24 15.91 -10.90
CA TYR A 601 -37.28 16.80 -10.39
C TYR A 601 -38.52 16.02 -9.94
N ALA A 602 -38.96 15.02 -10.71
CA ALA A 602 -40.07 14.16 -10.33
C ALA A 602 -39.80 13.38 -9.04
N LEU A 603 -38.56 12.92 -8.84
CA LEU A 603 -38.16 12.19 -7.62
C LEU A 603 -38.04 13.10 -6.40
N GLU A 604 -37.44 14.28 -6.53
CA GLU A 604 -37.26 15.23 -5.41
C GLU A 604 -38.59 15.84 -4.93
N ASN A 605 -39.55 16.03 -5.84
CA ASN A 605 -40.86 16.60 -5.51
C ASN A 605 -41.90 15.53 -5.15
N ASP A 606 -41.54 14.26 -5.11
CA ASP A 606 -42.40 13.21 -4.59
C ASP A 606 -42.47 13.33 -3.05
N GLY A 607 -43.68 13.48 -2.52
CA GLY A 607 -43.88 13.64 -1.07
C GLY A 607 -43.52 12.40 -0.26
N ARG A 608 -43.39 11.22 -0.89
CA ARG A 608 -43.09 9.94 -0.24
C ARG A 608 -41.62 9.84 0.15
N ASN A 609 -41.32 8.97 1.11
CA ASN A 609 -39.93 8.73 1.54
C ASN A 609 -39.19 7.73 0.63
N TYR A 610 -39.93 6.86 -0.06
CA TYR A 610 -39.44 5.83 -0.96
C TYR A 610 -40.52 5.43 -1.98
N ILE A 611 -40.10 4.81 -3.09
CA ILE A 611 -40.97 4.26 -4.15
C ILE A 611 -40.49 2.88 -4.60
N ALA A 612 -41.35 2.11 -5.26
CA ALA A 612 -40.94 0.86 -5.91
C ALA A 612 -40.12 1.14 -7.19
N PHE A 613 -39.19 0.24 -7.53
CA PHE A 613 -38.40 0.40 -8.76
C PHE A 613 -39.26 0.47 -10.03
N SER A 614 -40.38 -0.26 -10.10
CA SER A 614 -41.32 -0.19 -11.24
C SER A 614 -42.00 1.18 -11.40
N GLU A 615 -42.20 1.90 -10.29
CA GLU A 615 -42.70 3.28 -10.32
C GLU A 615 -41.62 4.23 -10.85
N TYR A 616 -40.37 4.04 -10.43
CA TYR A 616 -39.21 4.75 -10.99
C TYR A 616 -39.06 4.51 -12.51
N GLU A 617 -39.20 3.27 -12.98
CA GLU A 617 -39.19 2.97 -14.41
C GLU A 617 -40.32 3.70 -15.16
N SER A 618 -41.49 3.82 -14.52
CA SER A 618 -42.63 4.53 -15.10
C SER A 618 -42.37 6.03 -15.20
N ILE A 619 -41.72 6.63 -14.20
CA ILE A 619 -41.24 8.03 -14.23
C ILE A 619 -40.21 8.22 -15.35
N CYS A 620 -39.25 7.31 -15.50
CA CYS A 620 -38.26 7.37 -16.58
C CYS A 620 -38.91 7.31 -17.97
N ARG A 621 -39.85 6.37 -18.18
CA ARG A 621 -40.59 6.24 -19.45
C ARG A 621 -41.41 7.49 -19.78
N LEU A 622 -42.03 8.12 -18.78
CA LEU A 622 -42.74 9.38 -18.95
C LEU A 622 -41.83 10.49 -19.49
N HIS A 623 -40.55 10.49 -19.10
CA HIS A 623 -39.53 11.44 -19.54
C HIS A 623 -38.65 10.92 -20.68
N LYS A 624 -39.19 9.98 -21.49
CA LYS A 624 -38.59 9.45 -22.73
C LYS A 624 -37.33 8.59 -22.55
N ILE A 625 -37.03 8.14 -21.34
CA ILE A 625 -35.98 7.14 -21.10
C ILE A 625 -36.64 5.77 -21.13
N SER A 626 -36.34 4.96 -22.15
CA SER A 626 -36.99 3.64 -22.35
C SER A 626 -36.03 2.46 -22.15
N ASN A 627 -34.73 2.70 -22.22
CA ASN A 627 -33.71 1.68 -22.03
C ASN A 627 -33.54 1.36 -20.54
N THR A 628 -33.72 0.11 -20.14
CA THR A 628 -33.61 -0.30 -18.73
C THR A 628 -32.22 -0.10 -18.15
N GLN A 629 -31.16 -0.31 -18.95
CA GLN A 629 -29.80 -0.07 -18.48
C GLN A 629 -29.57 1.41 -18.21
N GLU A 630 -30.01 2.28 -19.12
CA GLU A 630 -29.94 3.74 -18.93
C GLU A 630 -30.69 4.19 -17.66
N MET A 631 -31.87 3.61 -17.37
CA MET A 631 -32.59 3.88 -16.12
C MET A 631 -31.77 3.49 -14.87
N LEU A 632 -31.09 2.34 -14.92
CA LEU A 632 -30.21 1.90 -13.83
C LEU A 632 -29.03 2.87 -13.69
N ASP A 633 -28.40 3.26 -14.79
CA ASP A 633 -27.25 4.18 -14.78
C ASP A 633 -27.65 5.55 -14.19
N ILE A 634 -28.83 6.08 -14.55
CA ILE A 634 -29.36 7.32 -13.96
C ILE A 634 -29.59 7.15 -12.46
N SER A 635 -30.18 6.04 -12.03
CA SER A 635 -30.44 5.82 -10.60
C SER A 635 -29.15 5.65 -9.80
N ASP A 636 -28.12 5.02 -10.38
CA ASP A 636 -26.79 4.92 -9.78
C ASP A 636 -26.14 6.29 -9.65
N PHE A 637 -26.26 7.12 -10.69
CA PHE A 637 -25.75 8.48 -10.69
C PHE A 637 -26.44 9.34 -9.62
N LEU A 638 -27.78 9.32 -9.54
CA LEU A 638 -28.53 10.03 -8.50
C LEU A 638 -28.23 9.48 -7.09
N HIS A 639 -27.95 8.19 -6.97
CA HIS A 639 -27.50 7.56 -5.73
C HIS A 639 -26.15 8.11 -5.27
N ARG A 640 -25.17 8.22 -6.16
CA ARG A 640 -23.84 8.79 -5.88
C ARG A 640 -23.89 10.27 -5.53
N LEU A 641 -24.78 11.02 -6.16
CA LEU A 641 -25.03 12.43 -5.80
C LEU A 641 -25.70 12.59 -4.42
N GLY A 642 -26.17 11.50 -3.81
CA GLY A 642 -26.89 11.53 -2.55
C GLY A 642 -28.28 12.15 -2.66
N ILE A 643 -28.85 12.19 -3.87
CA ILE A 643 -30.22 12.68 -4.10
C ILE A 643 -31.23 11.60 -3.65
N CYS A 644 -30.94 10.34 -3.96
CA CYS A 644 -31.70 9.18 -3.50
C CYS A 644 -30.75 8.06 -3.06
N LEU A 645 -31.26 6.95 -2.53
CA LEU A 645 -30.47 5.74 -2.31
C LEU A 645 -31.03 4.58 -3.15
N HIS A 646 -30.15 3.96 -3.95
CA HIS A 646 -30.48 2.78 -4.76
C HIS A 646 -29.35 1.76 -4.74
N PHE A 647 -29.62 0.57 -4.20
CA PHE A 647 -28.62 -0.50 -4.10
C PHE A 647 -28.94 -1.59 -5.12
N GLN A 648 -28.45 -1.42 -6.36
CA GLN A 648 -28.83 -2.25 -7.51
C GLN A 648 -28.39 -3.73 -7.39
N LYS A 649 -27.31 -3.98 -6.66
CA LYS A 649 -26.74 -5.32 -6.46
C LYS A 649 -27.41 -6.08 -5.31
N ASP A 650 -28.09 -5.39 -4.39
CA ASP A 650 -28.70 -6.00 -3.21
C ASP A 650 -30.07 -6.64 -3.56
N PRO A 651 -30.32 -7.91 -3.21
CA PRO A 651 -31.55 -8.61 -3.59
C PRO A 651 -32.85 -7.98 -3.06
N ILE A 652 -32.79 -7.27 -1.93
CA ILE A 652 -33.95 -6.68 -1.25
C ILE A 652 -34.09 -5.22 -1.69
N LEU A 653 -33.02 -4.44 -1.56
CA LEU A 653 -33.01 -3.00 -1.78
C LEU A 653 -33.10 -2.61 -3.27
N ARG A 654 -32.68 -3.47 -4.22
CA ARG A 654 -32.84 -3.19 -5.67
C ARG A 654 -34.28 -2.95 -6.11
N HIS A 655 -35.26 -3.34 -5.30
CA HIS A 655 -36.68 -3.20 -5.58
C HIS A 655 -37.27 -1.89 -5.03
N ARG A 656 -36.47 -1.06 -4.36
CA ARG A 656 -36.86 0.21 -3.75
C ARG A 656 -35.88 1.32 -4.09
N LEU A 657 -36.43 2.50 -4.33
CA LEU A 657 -35.67 3.73 -4.41
C LEU A 657 -36.01 4.57 -3.18
N ILE A 658 -35.05 4.80 -2.29
CA ILE A 658 -35.25 5.67 -1.12
C ILE A 658 -35.05 7.11 -1.58
N LEU A 659 -36.13 7.88 -1.68
CA LEU A 659 -36.12 9.24 -2.20
C LEU A 659 -35.57 10.26 -1.20
N LYS A 660 -35.69 9.96 0.09
CA LYS A 660 -35.23 10.83 1.19
C LYS A 660 -34.13 10.14 1.99
N PRO A 661 -32.84 10.35 1.64
CA PRO A 661 -31.72 9.73 2.36
C PRO A 661 -31.70 10.03 3.86
N ASN A 662 -32.09 11.26 4.24
CA ASN A 662 -32.18 11.69 5.64
C ASN A 662 -33.21 10.86 6.45
N TRP A 663 -34.35 10.49 5.85
CA TRP A 663 -35.32 9.57 6.46
C TRP A 663 -34.70 8.19 6.69
N GLY A 664 -33.93 7.68 5.73
CA GLY A 664 -33.20 6.41 5.87
C GLY A 664 -32.20 6.45 7.02
N THR A 665 -31.40 7.51 7.13
CA THR A 665 -30.43 7.65 8.24
C THR A 665 -31.10 7.88 9.59
N ALA A 666 -32.19 8.64 9.64
CA ALA A 666 -32.94 8.86 10.88
C ALA A 666 -33.48 7.54 11.44
N ALA A 667 -33.88 6.60 10.58
CA ALA A 667 -34.26 5.26 10.99
C ALA A 667 -33.11 4.51 11.69
N ILE A 668 -31.89 4.61 11.16
CA ILE A 668 -30.68 3.99 11.74
C ILE A 668 -30.37 4.62 13.12
N TYR A 669 -30.41 5.95 13.23
CA TYR A 669 -30.15 6.65 14.49
C TYR A 669 -31.15 6.27 15.58
N LYS A 670 -32.43 6.08 15.25
CA LYS A 670 -33.43 5.59 16.21
C LYS A 670 -33.06 4.25 16.86
N ILE A 671 -32.30 3.38 16.20
CA ILE A 671 -31.80 2.14 16.80
C ILE A 671 -30.56 2.40 17.63
N LEU A 672 -29.59 3.15 17.09
CA LEU A 672 -28.31 3.40 17.78
C LEU A 672 -28.49 4.23 19.06
N ASP A 673 -29.47 5.13 19.10
CA ASP A 673 -29.76 5.98 20.25
C ASP A 673 -30.77 5.35 21.23
N ASN A 674 -31.32 4.17 20.90
CA ASN A 674 -32.32 3.53 21.73
C ASN A 674 -31.72 3.12 23.09
N GLU A 675 -32.37 3.50 24.19
CA GLU A 675 -31.87 3.20 25.54
C GLU A 675 -31.72 1.71 25.81
N LYS A 676 -32.64 0.87 25.31
CA LYS A 676 -32.59 -0.58 25.51
C LYS A 676 -31.39 -1.15 24.76
N VAL A 677 -31.25 -0.82 23.47
CA VAL A 677 -30.14 -1.27 22.61
C VAL A 677 -28.79 -0.87 23.20
N ASN A 678 -28.67 0.36 23.72
CA ASN A 678 -27.46 0.83 24.40
C ASN A 678 -27.17 0.05 25.69
N LYS A 679 -28.19 -0.23 26.51
CA LYS A 679 -28.05 -1.04 27.74
C LYS A 679 -27.67 -2.50 27.44
N GLU A 680 -28.14 -3.03 26.32
CA GLU A 680 -27.85 -4.39 25.83
C GLU A 680 -26.59 -4.44 24.94
N LEU A 681 -25.73 -3.40 25.01
CA LEU A 681 -24.44 -3.34 24.33
C LEU A 681 -24.52 -3.53 22.81
N GLY A 682 -25.57 -3.00 22.19
CA GLY A 682 -25.79 -3.05 20.74
C GLY A 682 -26.56 -4.26 20.25
N GLN A 683 -27.03 -5.14 21.13
CA GLN A 683 -27.95 -6.24 20.77
C GLN A 683 -29.38 -5.72 20.59
N PHE A 684 -30.08 -6.23 19.57
CA PHE A 684 -31.49 -5.96 19.32
C PHE A 684 -32.12 -7.08 18.50
N CYS A 685 -33.45 -7.22 18.57
CA CYS A 685 -34.19 -8.26 17.84
C CYS A 685 -35.34 -7.69 16.99
N ASP A 686 -35.98 -8.54 16.18
CA ASP A 686 -37.14 -8.16 15.36
C ASP A 686 -38.26 -7.49 16.18
N ALA A 687 -38.50 -7.93 17.42
CA ALA A 687 -39.49 -7.30 18.31
C ALA A 687 -39.08 -5.87 18.74
N ASP A 688 -37.78 -5.61 18.87
CA ASP A 688 -37.27 -4.27 19.12
C ASP A 688 -37.39 -3.40 17.88
N LEU A 689 -37.13 -3.94 16.69
CA LEU A 689 -37.37 -3.24 15.42
C LEU A 689 -38.85 -2.89 15.27
N ASP A 690 -39.75 -3.82 15.63
CA ASP A 690 -41.18 -3.57 15.63
C ASP A 690 -41.56 -2.42 16.56
N ASN A 691 -40.91 -2.31 17.73
CA ASN A 691 -41.15 -1.28 18.73
C ASN A 691 -40.53 0.09 18.39
N ILE A 692 -39.29 0.09 17.91
CA ILE A 692 -38.54 1.30 17.56
C ILE A 692 -39.11 1.93 16.27
N TRP A 693 -39.49 1.10 15.31
CA TRP A 693 -40.09 1.51 14.04
C TRP A 693 -41.61 1.22 14.00
N GLN A 694 -42.33 1.58 15.06
CA GLN A 694 -43.81 1.50 15.11
C GLN A 694 -44.50 2.56 14.25
N GLU A 695 -43.86 3.71 14.07
CA GLU A 695 -44.46 4.83 13.34
C GLU A 695 -44.80 4.42 11.90
N SER A 696 -45.94 4.89 11.40
CA SER A 696 -46.46 4.55 10.07
C SER A 696 -45.50 4.87 8.92
N GLN A 697 -44.58 5.81 9.13
CA GLN A 697 -43.55 6.16 8.15
C GLN A 697 -42.41 5.13 8.01
N TYR A 698 -42.26 4.19 8.96
CA TYR A 698 -41.23 3.15 8.93
C TYR A 698 -41.79 1.72 8.87
N ASN A 699 -43.04 1.50 9.33
CA ASN A 699 -43.58 0.15 9.56
C ASN A 699 -43.56 -0.78 8.33
N ASN A 700 -43.71 -0.24 7.12
CA ASN A 700 -43.76 -0.97 5.86
C ASN A 700 -42.39 -1.14 5.19
N MET A 701 -41.32 -0.61 5.79
CA MET A 701 -39.95 -0.63 5.27
C MET A 701 -38.96 -1.27 6.23
N ARG A 702 -39.41 -1.91 7.31
CA ARG A 702 -38.51 -2.41 8.36
C ARG A 702 -37.45 -3.37 7.83
N HIS A 703 -37.81 -4.26 6.91
CA HIS A 703 -36.88 -5.20 6.30
C HIS A 703 -35.86 -4.47 5.41
N GLU A 704 -36.32 -3.52 4.60
CA GLU A 704 -35.45 -2.70 3.76
C GLU A 704 -34.54 -1.78 4.59
N LEU A 705 -35.02 -1.18 5.68
CA LEU A 705 -34.23 -0.33 6.57
C LEU A 705 -33.19 -1.14 7.36
N LEU A 706 -33.53 -2.34 7.80
CA LEU A 706 -32.56 -3.27 8.39
C LEU A 706 -31.50 -3.67 7.35
N GLN A 707 -31.91 -3.98 6.12
CA GLN A 707 -30.97 -4.29 5.05
C GLN A 707 -30.07 -3.09 4.72
N LEU A 708 -30.61 -1.86 4.77
CA LEU A 708 -29.83 -0.64 4.61
C LEU A 708 -28.76 -0.50 5.70
N MET A 709 -29.07 -0.84 6.96
CA MET A 709 -28.07 -0.87 8.03
C MET A 709 -26.97 -1.90 7.78
N LYS A 710 -27.33 -3.08 7.25
CA LYS A 710 -26.37 -4.13 6.85
C LYS A 710 -25.49 -3.64 5.69
N GLU A 711 -26.06 -2.99 4.68
CA GLU A 711 -25.30 -2.41 3.55
C GLU A 711 -24.36 -1.28 3.98
N PHE A 712 -24.78 -0.44 4.93
CA PHE A 712 -23.92 0.57 5.56
C PHE A 712 -22.92 -0.01 6.56
N LYS A 713 -22.90 -1.33 6.75
CA LYS A 713 -21.98 -2.04 7.63
C LYS A 713 -22.05 -1.54 9.08
N VAL A 714 -23.27 -1.24 9.53
CA VAL A 714 -23.55 -0.77 10.90
C VAL A 714 -23.88 -1.93 11.83
N CYS A 715 -24.53 -2.98 11.33
CA CYS A 715 -24.91 -4.16 12.09
C CYS A 715 -24.77 -5.44 11.27
N TYR A 716 -24.78 -6.58 11.97
CA TYR A 716 -24.89 -7.92 11.37
C TYR A 716 -25.94 -8.77 12.10
N GLU A 717 -26.43 -9.82 11.45
CA GLU A 717 -27.35 -10.80 12.04
C GLU A 717 -26.58 -11.93 12.71
N ILE A 718 -27.00 -12.32 13.90
CA ILE A 718 -26.33 -13.34 14.72
C ILE A 718 -26.52 -14.71 14.04
N PRO A 719 -25.45 -15.42 13.68
CA PRO A 719 -25.55 -16.72 13.01
C PRO A 719 -26.39 -17.71 13.83
N HIS A 720 -27.27 -18.46 13.16
CA HIS A 720 -28.22 -19.40 13.76
C HIS A 720 -29.31 -18.80 14.67
N HIS A 721 -29.32 -17.49 14.89
CA HIS A 721 -30.31 -16.77 15.70
C HIS A 721 -31.08 -15.75 14.86
N LYS A 722 -31.82 -16.26 13.86
CA LYS A 722 -32.59 -15.43 12.93
C LYS A 722 -33.44 -14.40 13.67
N GLY A 723 -33.39 -13.14 13.22
CA GLY A 723 -34.13 -12.04 13.84
C GLY A 723 -33.44 -11.41 15.06
N ASN A 724 -32.17 -11.73 15.32
CA ASN A 724 -31.34 -11.09 16.34
C ASN A 724 -30.08 -10.51 15.70
N TYR A 725 -29.68 -9.31 16.14
CA TYR A 725 -28.67 -8.51 15.49
C TYR A 725 -27.75 -7.84 16.50
N ILE A 726 -26.54 -7.49 16.06
CA ILE A 726 -25.54 -6.77 16.85
C ILE A 726 -25.05 -5.56 16.06
N ALA A 727 -24.98 -4.40 16.72
CA ALA A 727 -24.30 -3.20 16.25
C ALA A 727 -22.91 -3.08 16.93
N PRO A 728 -21.80 -3.46 16.26
CA PRO A 728 -20.49 -3.62 16.91
C PRO A 728 -19.92 -2.35 17.55
N HIS A 729 -20.34 -1.18 17.07
CA HIS A 729 -19.86 0.11 17.60
C HIS A 729 -20.32 0.41 19.04
N LEU A 730 -21.39 -0.27 19.47
CA LEU A 730 -22.00 -0.14 20.81
C LEU A 730 -21.53 -1.23 21.79
N LEU A 731 -20.68 -2.16 21.35
CA LEU A 731 -20.12 -3.20 22.20
C LEU A 731 -19.24 -2.60 23.31
N GLN A 732 -19.01 -3.40 24.34
CA GLN A 732 -18.08 -3.06 25.41
C GLN A 732 -16.67 -2.77 24.89
N LYS A 733 -15.93 -1.91 25.61
CA LYS A 733 -14.57 -1.49 25.22
C LYS A 733 -13.52 -2.54 25.55
N ASP A 734 -13.67 -3.22 26.68
CA ASP A 734 -12.71 -4.19 27.17
C ASP A 734 -12.91 -5.56 26.49
N PRO A 735 -11.82 -6.31 26.21
CA PRO A 735 -11.93 -7.64 25.63
C PRO A 735 -12.56 -8.64 26.62
N PRO A 736 -13.35 -9.63 26.14
CA PRO A 736 -13.79 -10.75 26.96
C PRO A 736 -12.58 -11.62 27.37
N ASN A 737 -12.74 -12.44 28.41
CA ASN A 737 -11.71 -13.40 28.81
C ASN A 737 -11.69 -14.59 27.83
N TYR A 738 -10.53 -14.88 27.25
CA TYR A 738 -10.31 -16.07 26.42
C TYR A 738 -8.83 -16.47 26.42
N ASP A 739 -8.56 -17.74 26.15
CA ASP A 739 -7.20 -18.27 26.05
C ASP A 739 -6.63 -18.07 24.65
N TRP A 740 -5.32 -17.77 24.57
CA TRP A 740 -4.61 -17.60 23.31
C TRP A 740 -3.27 -18.34 23.32
N ASP A 741 -2.99 -19.10 22.26
CA ASP A 741 -1.70 -19.77 22.10
C ASP A 741 -0.63 -18.77 21.67
N THR A 742 0.41 -18.62 22.49
CA THR A 742 1.51 -17.69 22.26
C THR A 742 2.68 -18.29 21.48
N SER A 743 2.70 -19.61 21.29
CA SER A 743 3.89 -20.37 20.88
C SER A 743 4.18 -20.36 19.37
N GLN A 744 3.19 -20.06 18.51
CA GLN A 744 3.33 -20.03 17.05
C GLN A 744 2.43 -18.97 16.40
N ASN A 745 2.69 -17.68 16.67
CA ASN A 745 1.90 -16.59 16.11
C ASN A 745 2.48 -16.03 14.82
N LEU A 746 1.67 -16.01 13.76
CA LEU A 746 1.88 -15.09 12.65
C LEU A 746 1.27 -13.74 13.00
N ILE A 747 2.03 -12.65 12.88
CA ILE A 747 1.56 -11.31 13.25
C ILE A 747 1.62 -10.43 11.99
N LEU A 748 0.64 -9.56 11.78
CA LEU A 748 0.70 -8.51 10.76
C LEU A 748 0.11 -7.23 11.36
N ARG A 749 0.63 -6.06 11.00
CA ARG A 749 0.07 -4.79 11.48
C ARG A 749 -0.15 -3.80 10.35
N TYR A 750 -1.25 -3.08 10.37
CA TYR A 750 -1.44 -1.90 9.54
C TYR A 750 -1.24 -0.67 10.42
N ARG A 751 -0.22 0.15 10.14
CA ARG A 751 0.04 1.40 10.87
C ARG A 751 -0.27 2.60 10.00
N TYR A 752 -1.25 3.41 10.38
CA TYR A 752 -1.64 4.60 9.63
C TYR A 752 -0.72 5.77 9.96
N LYS A 753 -0.09 6.35 8.92
CA LYS A 753 1.01 7.31 9.06
C LYS A 753 0.53 8.61 9.72
N ILE A 754 -0.46 9.24 9.09
CA ILE A 754 -0.96 10.58 9.43
C ILE A 754 -2.27 10.48 10.24
N PHE A 755 -3.19 9.63 9.78
CA PHE A 755 -4.54 9.57 10.31
C PHE A 755 -5.17 8.18 10.12
N MET A 756 -5.86 7.69 11.15
CA MET A 756 -6.63 6.45 11.12
C MET A 756 -8.14 6.77 11.21
N PRO A 757 -8.92 6.54 10.15
CA PRO A 757 -10.38 6.72 10.19
C PRO A 757 -11.05 5.87 11.27
N LYS A 758 -11.95 6.48 12.05
CA LYS A 758 -12.78 5.76 13.04
C LYS A 758 -13.69 4.76 12.29
N GLY A 759 -13.77 3.52 12.80
CA GLY A 759 -14.71 2.51 12.31
C GLY A 759 -14.20 1.53 11.25
N ILE A 760 -12.89 1.55 10.93
CA ILE A 760 -12.28 0.52 10.07
C ILE A 760 -12.53 -0.87 10.63
N LEU A 761 -12.24 -1.09 11.93
CA LEU A 761 -12.44 -2.40 12.55
C LEU A 761 -13.93 -2.77 12.67
N SER A 762 -14.81 -1.81 12.96
CA SER A 762 -16.26 -2.08 13.07
C SER A 762 -16.83 -2.66 11.78
N ARG A 763 -16.43 -2.11 10.62
CA ARG A 763 -16.84 -2.65 9.31
C ARG A 763 -16.24 -4.00 9.03
N PHE A 764 -14.97 -4.19 9.37
CA PHE A 764 -14.31 -5.48 9.25
C PHE A 764 -15.04 -6.56 10.06
N ILE A 765 -15.45 -6.26 11.29
CA ILE A 765 -16.25 -7.16 12.13
C ILE A 765 -17.57 -7.52 11.45
N VAL A 766 -18.28 -6.54 10.87
CA VAL A 766 -19.55 -6.80 10.16
C VAL A 766 -19.33 -7.69 8.94
N GLU A 767 -18.26 -7.50 8.16
CA GLU A 767 -17.99 -8.36 6.99
C GLU A 767 -17.57 -9.78 7.42
N MET A 768 -16.77 -9.90 8.48
CA MET A 768 -16.20 -11.18 8.95
C MET A 768 -17.06 -11.88 10.02
N HIS A 769 -18.30 -11.43 10.26
CA HIS A 769 -19.11 -11.88 11.40
C HIS A 769 -19.34 -13.40 11.45
N GLN A 770 -19.45 -14.06 10.29
CA GLN A 770 -19.62 -15.52 10.21
C GLN A 770 -18.45 -16.31 10.79
N ASN A 771 -17.25 -15.72 10.80
CA ASN A 771 -16.05 -16.33 11.32
C ASN A 771 -15.79 -15.99 12.79
N ILE A 772 -16.62 -15.16 13.44
CA ILE A 772 -16.42 -14.81 14.85
C ILE A 772 -16.53 -16.07 15.71
N GLU A 773 -15.56 -16.26 16.60
CA GLU A 773 -15.55 -17.42 17.48
C GLU A 773 -16.71 -17.34 18.47
N ASN A 774 -17.46 -18.45 18.58
CA ASN A 774 -18.67 -18.56 19.39
C ASN A 774 -19.77 -17.54 19.04
N VAL A 775 -19.78 -17.01 17.81
CA VAL A 775 -20.72 -15.95 17.38
C VAL A 775 -22.19 -16.29 17.60
N SER A 776 -22.56 -17.58 17.58
CA SER A 776 -23.93 -18.01 17.81
C SER A 776 -24.43 -17.69 19.22
N ASP A 777 -23.55 -17.62 20.23
CA ASP A 777 -23.93 -17.23 21.59
C ASP A 777 -23.39 -15.81 21.88
N PRO A 778 -24.26 -14.79 21.97
CA PRO A 778 -23.83 -13.41 22.20
C PRO A 778 -23.01 -13.20 23.47
N ASN A 779 -23.17 -14.08 24.48
CA ASN A 779 -22.42 -13.99 25.74
C ASN A 779 -21.04 -14.64 25.66
N LEU A 780 -20.81 -15.52 24.68
CA LEU A 780 -19.54 -16.22 24.47
C LEU A 780 -18.80 -15.72 23.22
N ALA A 781 -19.48 -14.98 22.36
CA ALA A 781 -18.93 -14.39 21.14
C ALA A 781 -17.70 -13.53 21.48
N LEU A 782 -16.57 -13.86 20.86
CA LEU A 782 -15.31 -13.17 21.13
C LEU A 782 -15.18 -11.91 20.28
N VAL A 783 -16.03 -10.91 20.56
CA VAL A 783 -16.07 -9.62 19.85
C VAL A 783 -16.31 -8.47 20.82
N TRP A 784 -15.61 -7.36 20.61
CA TRP A 784 -15.74 -6.13 21.41
C TRP A 784 -15.47 -4.91 20.54
N LYS A 785 -15.62 -3.70 21.08
CA LYS A 785 -15.53 -2.46 20.29
C LYS A 785 -14.20 -2.29 19.53
N TYR A 786 -13.11 -2.77 20.13
CA TYR A 786 -11.74 -2.59 19.61
C TYR A 786 -11.07 -3.91 19.23
N GLY A 787 -11.82 -5.00 19.08
CA GLY A 787 -11.24 -6.25 18.60
C GLY A 787 -12.21 -7.39 18.40
N VAL A 788 -11.71 -8.44 17.77
CA VAL A 788 -12.47 -9.65 17.45
C VAL A 788 -11.54 -10.85 17.37
N VAL A 789 -12.01 -12.01 17.80
CA VAL A 789 -11.38 -13.31 17.54
C VAL A 789 -12.21 -14.07 16.53
N LEU A 790 -11.56 -14.47 15.44
CA LEU A 790 -12.12 -15.22 14.34
C LEU A 790 -11.57 -16.65 14.34
N ASN A 791 -12.37 -17.60 13.86
CA ASN A 791 -12.01 -19.00 13.73
C ASN A 791 -12.35 -19.51 12.32
N GLN A 792 -11.41 -20.25 11.72
CA GLN A 792 -11.60 -20.97 10.47
C GLN A 792 -10.84 -22.32 10.54
N GLY A 793 -11.58 -23.41 10.70
CA GLY A 793 -11.01 -24.75 10.82
C GLY A 793 -10.15 -24.90 12.08
N ASN A 794 -8.84 -25.14 11.88
CA ASN A 794 -7.86 -25.26 12.97
C ASN A 794 -7.04 -23.97 13.18
N THR A 795 -7.48 -22.84 12.61
CA THR A 795 -6.78 -21.56 12.70
C THR A 795 -7.65 -20.51 13.38
N ARG A 796 -7.08 -19.82 14.38
CA ARG A 796 -7.69 -18.66 15.05
C ARG A 796 -6.96 -17.39 14.68
N ALA A 797 -7.68 -16.28 14.55
CA ALA A 797 -7.12 -14.96 14.27
C ALA A 797 -7.69 -13.92 15.23
N GLU A 798 -6.85 -13.22 16.00
CA GLU A 798 -7.26 -12.03 16.76
C GLU A 798 -6.89 -10.78 15.96
N VAL A 799 -7.89 -9.91 15.76
CA VAL A 799 -7.73 -8.61 15.11
C VAL A 799 -8.09 -7.53 16.12
N THR A 800 -7.19 -6.59 16.39
CA THR A 800 -7.36 -5.53 17.40
C THR A 800 -7.04 -4.15 16.84
N GLU A 801 -7.79 -3.15 17.28
CA GLU A 801 -7.59 -1.73 16.97
C GLU A 801 -6.90 -1.03 18.14
N ARG A 802 -5.77 -0.38 17.84
CA ARG A 802 -5.00 0.44 18.78
C ARG A 802 -5.04 1.89 18.31
N THR A 803 -6.03 2.62 18.79
CA THR A 803 -6.28 4.02 18.37
C THR A 803 -5.10 4.95 18.65
N HIS A 804 -4.45 4.81 19.82
CA HIS A 804 -3.29 5.63 20.21
C HIS A 804 -2.08 5.42 19.28
N ASP A 805 -1.86 4.18 18.83
CA ASP A 805 -0.76 3.82 17.93
C ASP A 805 -1.12 4.01 16.45
N ARG A 806 -2.39 4.35 16.15
CA ARG A 806 -2.99 4.32 14.81
C ARG A 806 -2.68 2.99 14.12
N GLU A 807 -3.00 1.89 14.79
CA GLU A 807 -2.60 0.55 14.34
C GLU A 807 -3.77 -0.44 14.38
N ILE A 808 -3.94 -1.24 13.32
CA ILE A 808 -4.67 -2.51 13.37
C ILE A 808 -3.63 -3.62 13.52
N ARG A 809 -3.77 -4.46 14.54
CA ARG A 809 -2.92 -5.63 14.76
C ARG A 809 -3.70 -6.89 14.48
N ILE A 810 -3.12 -7.78 13.67
CA ILE A 810 -3.64 -9.11 13.37
C ILE A 810 -2.64 -10.12 13.94
N ARG A 811 -3.11 -11.12 14.68
CA ARG A 811 -2.32 -12.28 15.10
C ARG A 811 -3.06 -13.57 14.78
N LEU A 812 -2.38 -14.57 14.24
CA LEU A 812 -2.95 -15.86 13.90
C LEU A 812 -2.20 -17.00 14.58
N SER A 813 -2.94 -18.03 14.99
CA SER A 813 -2.41 -19.27 15.57
C SER A 813 -3.12 -20.47 14.92
N GLY A 814 -2.42 -21.58 14.67
CA GLY A 814 -2.98 -22.77 14.01
C GLY A 814 -2.21 -23.19 12.75
N SER A 815 -2.72 -24.17 12.00
CA SER A 815 -2.02 -24.78 10.86
C SER A 815 -2.25 -24.10 9.50
N GLY A 816 -3.34 -23.36 9.33
CA GLY A 816 -3.69 -22.66 8.06
C GLY A 816 -3.65 -21.14 8.20
N GLN A 817 -2.54 -20.61 8.73
CA GLN A 817 -2.41 -19.18 9.04
C GLN A 817 -2.31 -18.31 7.79
N LYS A 818 -1.64 -18.80 6.73
CA LYS A 818 -1.45 -18.04 5.48
C LYS A 818 -2.79 -17.84 4.78
N GLU A 819 -3.52 -18.92 4.53
CA GLU A 819 -4.81 -18.91 3.84
C GLU A 819 -5.83 -18.03 4.56
N PHE A 820 -5.86 -18.07 5.89
CA PHE A 820 -6.81 -17.24 6.65
C PHE A 820 -6.39 -15.76 6.68
N LEU A 821 -5.10 -15.46 6.83
CA LEU A 821 -4.59 -14.09 6.78
C LEU A 821 -4.89 -13.44 5.42
N ASN A 822 -4.90 -14.22 4.34
CA ASN A 822 -5.25 -13.74 3.03
C ASN A 822 -6.69 -13.24 2.91
N ILE A 823 -7.62 -13.99 3.48
CA ILE A 823 -9.04 -13.59 3.56
C ILE A 823 -9.16 -12.30 4.38
N ILE A 824 -8.47 -12.23 5.52
CA ILE A 824 -8.44 -11.04 6.39
C ILE A 824 -7.88 -9.83 5.64
N ASN A 825 -6.74 -9.99 4.95
CA ASN A 825 -6.09 -8.92 4.19
C ASN A 825 -6.95 -8.45 3.02
N HIS A 826 -7.65 -9.37 2.34
CA HIS A 826 -8.58 -9.03 1.27
C HIS A 826 -9.71 -8.13 1.77
N GLU A 827 -10.29 -8.43 2.94
CA GLU A 827 -11.34 -7.57 3.51
C GLU A 827 -10.80 -6.21 3.97
N PHE A 828 -9.61 -6.14 4.57
CA PHE A 828 -8.98 -4.86 4.88
C PHE A 828 -8.68 -4.03 3.63
N LYS A 829 -8.18 -4.68 2.58
CA LYS A 829 -7.93 -4.04 1.28
C LYS A 829 -9.21 -3.43 0.72
N LYS A 830 -10.34 -4.14 0.72
CA LYS A 830 -11.63 -3.56 0.29
C LYS A 830 -12.02 -2.33 1.10
N ILE A 831 -11.74 -2.31 2.41
CA ILE A 831 -12.05 -1.16 3.28
C ILE A 831 -11.12 0.03 2.97
N HIS A 832 -9.82 -0.22 2.78
CA HIS A 832 -8.83 0.81 2.46
C HIS A 832 -9.01 1.40 1.05
N ASP A 833 -9.32 0.55 0.07
CA ASP A 833 -9.48 0.93 -1.33
C ASP A 833 -10.62 1.97 -1.51
N ARG A 834 -11.61 2.01 -0.59
CA ARG A 834 -12.67 3.05 -0.57
C ARG A 834 -12.13 4.48 -0.46
N PHE A 835 -10.90 4.66 0.00
CA PHE A 835 -10.23 5.96 0.10
C PHE A 835 -9.34 6.28 -1.11
N GLU A 836 -9.44 5.52 -2.21
CA GLU A 836 -8.77 5.76 -3.49
C GLU A 836 -7.28 6.09 -3.38
N ASN A 837 -6.54 5.30 -2.59
CA ASN A 837 -5.10 5.45 -2.33
C ASN A 837 -4.69 6.73 -1.57
N ARG A 838 -5.63 7.55 -1.07
CA ARG A 838 -5.31 8.74 -0.23
C ARG A 838 -5.09 8.39 1.24
N LEU A 839 -5.51 7.20 1.68
CA LEU A 839 -5.26 6.69 3.03
C LEU A 839 -3.83 6.16 3.13
N GLU A 840 -2.99 6.88 3.86
CA GLU A 840 -1.58 6.54 4.03
C GLU A 840 -1.34 5.59 5.21
N TYR A 841 -0.93 4.36 4.92
CA TYR A 841 -0.56 3.38 5.94
C TYR A 841 0.68 2.57 5.53
N ASP A 842 1.38 2.03 6.52
CA ASP A 842 2.42 1.03 6.36
C ASP A 842 1.86 -0.33 6.77
N THR A 843 1.97 -1.33 5.91
CA THR A 843 1.84 -2.74 6.33
C THR A 843 3.16 -3.16 6.99
N LEU A 844 3.12 -3.65 8.22
CA LEU A 844 4.29 -4.05 8.98
C LEU A 844 4.36 -5.57 9.09
N ILE A 845 5.49 -6.11 8.66
CA ILE A 845 5.80 -7.53 8.58
C ILE A 845 6.73 -7.91 9.74
N PRO A 846 6.43 -8.96 10.53
CA PRO A 846 7.24 -9.36 11.66
C PRO A 846 8.51 -10.07 11.20
N CYS A 847 9.57 -9.90 11.98
CA CYS A 847 10.80 -10.60 11.77
C CYS A 847 10.65 -12.09 12.13
N ASN A 848 11.01 -12.97 11.19
CA ASN A 848 10.98 -14.43 11.36
C ASN A 848 12.29 -15.03 11.91
N CYS A 849 13.22 -14.21 12.42
CA CYS A 849 14.47 -14.75 13.00
C CYS A 849 14.19 -15.56 14.28
N THR A 850 15.08 -16.49 14.64
CA THR A 850 14.86 -17.40 15.77
C THR A 850 14.59 -16.70 17.10
N LYS A 851 15.17 -15.51 17.33
CA LYS A 851 14.93 -14.70 18.53
C LYS A 851 13.60 -13.95 18.46
N CYS A 852 13.17 -13.50 17.28
CA CYS A 852 11.89 -12.82 17.11
C CYS A 852 10.71 -13.78 17.12
N LYS A 853 10.87 -15.02 16.63
CA LYS A 853 9.84 -16.07 16.68
C LYS A 853 9.38 -16.41 18.10
N THR A 854 10.21 -16.17 19.11
CA THR A 854 9.88 -16.43 20.52
C THR A 854 9.40 -15.19 21.28
N LEU A 855 9.34 -14.02 20.63
CA LEU A 855 8.95 -12.75 21.25
C LEU A 855 7.49 -12.42 20.96
N ILE A 856 6.82 -11.87 21.96
CA ILE A 856 5.44 -11.34 21.85
C ILE A 856 5.40 -10.14 20.89
N GLU A 857 6.48 -9.35 20.87
CA GLU A 857 6.68 -8.18 20.02
C GLU A 857 7.97 -8.40 19.20
N PRO A 858 7.89 -9.03 18.01
CA PRO A 858 9.03 -9.20 17.14
C PRO A 858 9.46 -7.84 16.55
N ASN A 859 10.69 -7.78 16.02
CA ASN A 859 11.11 -6.63 15.21
C ASN A 859 10.19 -6.56 13.98
N MET A 860 9.71 -5.37 13.61
CA MET A 860 8.79 -5.21 12.48
C MET A 860 9.48 -4.43 11.35
N TYR A 861 9.16 -4.77 10.11
CA TYR A 861 9.64 -4.08 8.92
C TYR A 861 8.47 -3.55 8.11
N LYS A 862 8.61 -2.38 7.49
CA LYS A 862 7.56 -1.87 6.59
C LYS A 862 7.57 -2.68 5.31
N LEU A 863 6.40 -3.06 4.80
CA LEU A 863 6.26 -3.78 3.54
C LEU A 863 6.88 -2.97 2.39
N ASP A 864 6.67 -1.65 2.33
CA ASP A 864 7.30 -0.80 1.31
C ASP A 864 8.82 -0.75 1.45
N GLU A 865 9.34 -0.83 2.67
CA GLU A 865 10.79 -0.94 2.89
C GLU A 865 11.27 -2.32 2.44
N LEU A 866 10.58 -3.39 2.82
CA LEU A 866 10.87 -4.73 2.33
C LEU A 866 10.81 -4.77 0.81
N LYS A 867 9.83 -4.12 0.16
CA LYS A 867 9.70 -3.93 -1.29
C LYS A 867 10.80 -3.08 -1.91
N ARG A 868 11.30 -2.04 -1.25
CA ARG A 868 12.52 -1.34 -1.68
C ARG A 868 13.78 -2.18 -1.50
N PHE A 869 13.80 -3.00 -0.45
CA PHE A 869 14.65 -4.16 -0.27
C PHE A 869 14.17 -5.35 -1.13
N ILE A 870 13.20 -5.19 -2.05
CA ILE A 870 13.00 -6.00 -3.26
C ILE A 870 13.11 -5.25 -4.63
N GLU A 871 13.34 -3.92 -4.63
CA GLU A 871 13.73 -3.08 -5.80
C GLU A 871 15.26 -2.73 -5.95
N GLN A 872 16.06 -2.62 -4.87
CA GLN A 872 17.47 -2.11 -4.79
C GLN A 872 18.71 -3.06 -4.88
N ARG A 873 18.56 -4.31 -5.23
CA ARG A 873 19.37 -5.53 -4.94
C ARG A 873 19.81 -6.06 -3.54
N GLU A 874 19.00 -5.90 -2.50
CA GLU A 874 19.33 -6.25 -1.10
C GLU A 874 18.52 -7.44 -0.46
N PRO A 875 18.95 -8.72 -0.55
CA PRO A 875 18.21 -9.92 -0.07
C PRO A 875 18.01 -10.03 1.43
N ASN A 876 18.70 -9.20 2.22
CA ASN A 876 18.69 -9.34 3.68
C ASN A 876 18.32 -8.01 4.31
N ILE A 877 17.70 -8.05 5.47
CA ILE A 877 17.50 -6.88 6.32
C ILE A 877 17.97 -7.24 7.72
N GLN A 878 18.68 -6.33 8.39
CA GLN A 878 19.19 -6.62 9.72
C GLN A 878 18.05 -6.56 10.73
N CYS A 879 17.91 -7.61 11.52
CA CYS A 879 17.03 -7.59 12.68
C CYS A 879 17.65 -6.79 13.81
N TYR A 880 17.00 -5.71 14.24
CA TYR A 880 17.49 -4.87 15.35
C TYR A 880 17.48 -5.57 16.73
N ILE A 881 16.78 -6.70 16.87
CA ILE A 881 16.70 -7.47 18.12
C ILE A 881 17.77 -8.57 18.20
N SER A 882 18.00 -9.29 17.10
CA SER A 882 18.98 -10.36 17.03
C SER A 882 20.33 -9.92 16.47
N PHE A 883 20.38 -8.73 15.86
CA PHE A 883 21.48 -8.18 15.07
C PHE A 883 21.92 -9.07 13.89
N LYS A 884 21.15 -10.12 13.59
CA LYS A 884 21.41 -11.05 12.47
C LYS A 884 20.75 -10.56 11.18
N PRO A 885 21.35 -10.82 10.01
CA PRO A 885 20.68 -10.65 8.74
C PRO A 885 19.50 -11.63 8.64
N VAL A 886 18.40 -11.16 8.07
CA VAL A 886 17.18 -11.92 7.86
C VAL A 886 16.77 -11.77 6.41
N ASN A 887 16.53 -12.88 5.72
CA ASN A 887 16.19 -12.85 4.31
C ASN A 887 14.81 -12.20 4.09
N VAL A 888 14.75 -11.25 3.17
CA VAL A 888 13.56 -10.42 2.89
C VAL A 888 12.46 -11.21 2.20
N LEU A 889 12.78 -12.09 1.25
CA LEU A 889 11.80 -12.95 0.60
C LEU A 889 11.15 -13.92 1.59
N ARG A 890 11.95 -14.53 2.47
CA ARG A 890 11.47 -15.41 3.54
C ARG A 890 10.58 -14.69 4.54
N LEU A 891 10.84 -13.40 4.81
CA LEU A 891 9.96 -12.59 5.65
C LEU A 891 8.58 -12.43 5.03
N LEU A 892 8.51 -12.23 3.72
CA LEU A 892 7.27 -12.04 2.98
C LEU A 892 6.52 -13.34 2.78
N ASP A 893 7.22 -14.42 2.44
CA ASP A 893 6.65 -15.76 2.30
C ASP A 893 6.10 -16.28 3.64
N ASP A 894 6.79 -16.04 4.76
CA ASP A 894 6.28 -16.39 6.08
C ASP A 894 5.06 -15.55 6.50
N SER A 895 4.68 -14.46 5.79
CA SER A 895 3.70 -13.49 6.30
C SER A 895 2.55 -13.03 5.39
N ILE A 896 2.56 -13.22 4.07
CA ILE A 896 1.46 -12.85 3.15
C ILE A 896 1.50 -13.74 1.90
N ASP A 897 0.41 -14.42 1.50
CA ASP A 897 0.18 -14.70 0.05
C ASP A 897 -1.28 -15.05 -0.36
N PRO A 898 -2.17 -14.09 -0.73
CA PRO A 898 -3.55 -14.35 -1.12
C PRO A 898 -3.84 -14.74 -2.57
N ASP A 899 -2.98 -14.42 -3.55
CA ASP A 899 -3.44 -14.37 -4.95
C ASP A 899 -2.30 -14.18 -5.96
N ARG A 900 -1.28 -15.05 -5.93
CA ARG A 900 -0.27 -15.06 -7.01
C ARG A 900 -0.82 -15.48 -8.38
N ASP A 901 -1.98 -16.13 -8.48
CA ASP A 901 -2.46 -16.66 -9.78
C ASP A 901 -3.49 -15.79 -10.51
N ARG A 902 -3.95 -14.66 -9.94
CA ARG A 902 -4.89 -13.77 -10.66
C ARG A 902 -4.51 -12.28 -10.71
N LYS A 903 -3.49 -11.83 -9.96
CA LYS A 903 -3.00 -10.44 -10.05
C LYS A 903 -1.48 -10.26 -10.16
N LEU A 904 -0.70 -11.35 -10.31
CA LEU A 904 0.62 -11.24 -10.96
C LEU A 904 0.57 -11.17 -12.47
N HIS A 905 -0.63 -11.22 -13.05
CA HIS A 905 -0.82 -10.88 -14.46
C HIS A 905 -0.77 -9.36 -14.73
N ASP A 906 -0.66 -8.51 -13.68
CA ASP A 906 -0.56 -7.03 -13.80
C ASP A 906 0.39 -6.33 -12.80
N ILE A 907 0.99 -7.01 -11.80
CA ILE A 907 1.97 -6.42 -10.85
C ILE A 907 3.07 -7.44 -10.47
N GLY A 908 3.49 -8.28 -11.41
CA GLY A 908 4.82 -8.93 -11.37
C GLY A 908 5.95 -7.96 -11.77
N ASP A 909 5.58 -6.72 -12.09
CA ASP A 909 6.36 -5.73 -12.81
C ASP A 909 7.36 -4.90 -11.98
N ASP A 910 7.54 -5.16 -10.68
CA ASP A 910 8.33 -4.24 -9.82
C ASP A 910 9.36 -4.87 -8.85
N ILE A 911 9.56 -6.19 -8.81
CA ILE A 911 10.21 -6.81 -7.62
C ILE A 911 11.30 -7.87 -7.91
N SER A 912 11.62 -8.25 -9.15
CA SER A 912 12.79 -9.12 -9.43
C SER A 912 14.14 -8.39 -9.35
N ASN A 913 14.11 -7.09 -9.12
CA ASN A 913 15.29 -6.29 -8.99
C ASN A 913 15.91 -6.40 -7.59
N ILE A 914 15.94 -7.59 -6.91
CA ILE A 914 16.65 -7.70 -5.62
C ILE A 914 17.72 -8.69 -5.17
N GLU A 915 17.80 -9.95 -5.50
CA GLU A 915 18.74 -10.75 -4.67
C GLU A 915 20.23 -10.59 -5.04
N ASP A 916 20.54 -9.76 -6.05
CA ASP A 916 21.85 -9.72 -6.74
C ASP A 916 22.86 -8.59 -6.36
N ARG A 917 22.62 -7.73 -5.35
CA ARG A 917 23.63 -6.72 -4.90
C ARG A 917 24.28 -7.01 -3.55
N ARG A 918 23.87 -8.04 -2.79
CA ARG A 918 24.55 -8.35 -1.50
C ARG A 918 25.72 -9.31 -1.55
N SER A 919 26.07 -9.89 -2.69
CA SER A 919 27.21 -10.81 -2.78
C SER A 919 28.40 -10.27 -3.57
N ARG A 920 28.54 -8.95 -3.78
CA ARG A 920 29.82 -8.38 -4.25
C ARG A 920 30.14 -7.03 -3.64
N HIS A 921 30.49 -7.00 -2.35
CA HIS A 921 31.51 -6.08 -1.81
C HIS A 921 32.27 -6.75 -0.65
N LYS A 922 33.16 -7.68 -1.02
CA LYS A 922 34.40 -7.97 -0.27
C LYS A 922 35.45 -8.61 -1.20
N LYS A 923 36.39 -7.76 -1.65
CA LYS A 923 37.77 -8.03 -2.13
C LYS A 923 37.92 -8.79 -3.44
N GLU A 924 38.83 -8.47 -4.37
CA GLU A 924 40.07 -7.69 -4.37
C GLU A 924 40.37 -7.27 -5.82
N ASP A 925 40.73 -6.00 -6.06
CA ASP A 925 41.10 -5.47 -7.37
C ASP A 925 42.63 -5.35 -7.46
N HIS A 926 43.22 -5.95 -8.49
CA HIS A 926 44.60 -5.72 -8.93
C HIS A 926 44.56 -5.65 -10.46
N ARG A 927 44.68 -4.44 -11.01
CA ARG A 927 45.62 -4.08 -12.10
C ARG A 927 45.42 -2.60 -12.46
N GLY A 928 46.55 -1.89 -12.55
CA GLY A 928 46.59 -0.50 -12.97
C GLY A 928 46.71 -0.36 -14.49
N ASP A 929 46.02 0.62 -15.05
CA ASP A 929 46.13 1.01 -16.44
C ASP A 929 47.16 2.13 -16.62
N THR A 930 48.17 1.87 -17.46
CA THR A 930 49.14 2.83 -17.97
C THR A 930 48.93 2.91 -19.49
N TYR A 931 48.98 4.11 -20.10
CA TYR A 931 48.91 4.25 -21.56
C TYR A 931 50.28 4.63 -22.16
N ILE A 932 50.59 4.05 -23.33
CA ILE A 932 51.78 4.28 -24.16
C ILE A 932 51.34 4.96 -25.45
N PHE A 933 52.05 6.00 -25.90
CA PHE A 933 51.90 6.55 -27.25
C PHE A 933 53.27 6.63 -27.94
N GLU A 934 53.36 6.16 -29.18
CA GLU A 934 54.56 6.27 -30.02
C GLU A 934 54.56 7.58 -30.81
N GLY A 935 55.65 8.36 -30.67
CA GLY A 935 55.95 9.52 -31.48
C GLY A 935 57.39 9.48 -31.98
N GLN A 936 57.60 9.96 -33.21
CA GLN A 936 58.85 9.91 -33.97
C GLN A 936 60.01 10.63 -33.26
N THR A 937 60.70 9.94 -32.35
CA THR A 937 62.11 10.11 -31.91
C THR A 937 62.37 9.31 -30.62
N GLY A 938 61.96 8.03 -30.58
CA GLY A 938 62.64 6.97 -29.81
C GLY A 938 62.98 7.16 -28.31
N GLN A 939 62.26 7.97 -27.52
CA GLN A 939 62.39 7.99 -26.06
C GLN A 939 61.00 8.05 -25.38
N VAL A 940 60.76 7.13 -24.42
CA VAL A 940 59.49 6.97 -23.67
C VAL A 940 59.61 7.60 -22.29
N VAL A 941 58.65 8.45 -21.91
CA VAL A 941 58.49 9.06 -20.57
C VAL A 941 57.04 8.84 -20.10
N ILE A 942 56.85 8.41 -18.84
CA ILE A 942 55.55 8.07 -18.22
C ILE A 942 55.19 9.15 -17.18
N GLY A 943 53.95 9.67 -17.19
CA GLY A 943 53.44 10.58 -16.15
C GLY A 943 51.91 10.69 -16.09
N GLU A 944 51.35 10.74 -14.87
CA GLU A 944 49.91 10.88 -14.58
C GLU A 944 49.48 12.35 -14.37
N LEU A 945 48.35 12.76 -14.95
CA LEU A 945 47.74 14.09 -14.84
C LEU A 945 46.47 14.04 -14.00
N LYS A 946 46.41 14.83 -12.91
CA LYS A 946 45.18 15.15 -12.18
C LYS A 946 44.58 16.43 -12.73
N THR A 947 43.34 16.39 -13.22
CA THR A 947 42.52 17.61 -13.42
C THR A 947 41.15 17.46 -12.78
N ARG A 948 40.88 18.31 -11.79
CA ARG A 948 39.55 18.67 -11.28
C ARG A 948 38.90 19.67 -12.24
N GLY A 949 37.62 19.50 -12.50
CA GLY A 949 36.76 20.56 -13.04
C GLY A 949 35.45 20.64 -12.25
N LYS A 950 35.20 21.80 -11.63
CA LYS A 950 33.85 22.29 -11.32
C LYS A 950 33.75 23.70 -11.93
N ASN A 951 32.76 23.90 -12.80
CA ASN A 951 32.14 25.22 -13.02
C ASN A 951 31.39 25.58 -11.73
N THR A 952 31.35 26.81 -11.23
CA THR A 952 30.86 28.03 -11.87
C THR A 952 31.58 29.27 -11.32
N GLY A 953 31.71 30.30 -12.16
CA GLY A 953 32.46 31.52 -11.86
C GLY A 953 31.66 32.58 -11.11
N ILE A 954 32.39 33.37 -10.31
CA ILE A 954 32.15 34.80 -10.11
C ILE A 954 33.53 35.47 -10.07
N GLN A 955 33.64 36.56 -10.83
CA GLN A 955 34.85 37.32 -11.11
C GLN A 955 35.19 38.36 -10.02
N ASN A 956 36.50 38.61 -9.97
CA ASN A 956 37.21 39.87 -9.69
C ASN A 956 37.71 40.19 -8.27
N ASN A 957 39.06 40.14 -8.21
CA ASN A 957 40.02 41.14 -7.73
C ASN A 957 39.93 41.55 -6.25
N ASP A 958 41.01 41.57 -5.46
CA ASP A 958 42.33 42.08 -5.79
C ASP A 958 43.32 41.72 -4.66
N LEU A 959 44.62 41.59 -5.00
CA LEU A 959 45.84 41.93 -4.23
C LEU A 959 45.93 41.47 -2.74
N SER A 960 46.99 40.87 -2.21
CA SER A 960 48.38 40.79 -2.63
C SER A 960 49.19 40.00 -1.57
N GLN A 961 50.11 39.17 -2.06
CA GLN A 961 51.50 38.95 -1.63
C GLN A 961 51.94 38.78 -0.14
N LYS A 962 52.72 37.70 0.02
CA LYS A 962 53.90 37.46 0.90
C LYS A 962 53.59 37.14 2.36
N ALA A 963 53.97 35.99 2.92
CA ALA A 963 55.35 35.51 3.09
C ALA A 963 55.37 34.07 3.63
N VAL A 964 56.54 33.46 3.50
CA VAL A 964 57.02 32.07 3.70
C VAL A 964 58.26 32.20 4.65
N PRO A 965 58.93 31.17 5.25
CA PRO A 965 58.66 29.74 5.55
C PRO A 965 59.01 29.31 7.02
N GLU A 966 59.03 27.97 7.23
CA GLU A 966 59.92 27.18 8.13
C GLU A 966 59.46 27.03 9.61
N THR A 967 59.39 25.85 10.23
CA THR A 967 60.15 24.59 10.10
C THR A 967 59.32 23.33 10.45
N SER A 968 59.66 22.22 9.78
CA SER A 968 59.37 20.80 10.06
C SER A 968 59.72 20.36 11.51
N PRO A 969 59.24 19.20 12.04
CA PRO A 969 59.47 17.88 11.45
C PRO A 969 58.29 16.90 11.44
N GLN A 970 58.46 15.91 10.56
CA GLN A 970 57.64 14.72 10.37
C GLN A 970 57.41 13.91 11.66
N ASN A 971 56.22 13.31 11.76
CA ASN A 971 56.10 11.91 12.15
C ASN A 971 54.79 11.33 11.61
N HIS A 972 54.91 10.26 10.81
CA HIS A 972 53.81 9.39 10.46
C HIS A 972 53.28 8.72 11.73
N ALA A 973 52.04 9.00 12.10
CA ALA A 973 51.26 8.17 12.99
C ALA A 973 49.90 7.91 12.34
N LYS A 974 49.54 6.63 12.26
CA LYS A 974 48.23 6.11 11.87
C LYS A 974 47.12 6.94 12.52
N ASP A 975 46.20 7.48 11.73
CA ASP A 975 45.06 8.19 12.29
C ASP A 975 44.11 7.16 12.92
N ALA A 976 44.26 7.01 14.24
CA ALA A 976 43.32 6.34 15.10
C ALA A 976 42.04 7.17 15.11
N THR A 977 40.92 6.59 14.70
CA THR A 977 39.61 7.19 14.92
C THR A 977 39.47 7.48 16.42
N LYS A 978 39.36 8.77 16.76
CA LYS A 978 39.06 9.23 18.13
C LYS A 978 37.81 8.47 18.61
N PRO A 979 37.82 7.85 19.80
CA PRO A 979 36.63 7.17 20.31
C PRO A 979 35.47 8.17 20.42
N MET A 980 34.35 7.86 19.76
CA MET A 980 33.14 8.70 19.78
C MET A 980 32.52 8.67 21.19
N LYS A 981 32.03 9.82 21.65
CA LYS A 981 31.50 10.00 23.01
C LYS A 981 30.00 9.67 23.05
N THR A 982 29.57 8.94 24.09
CA THR A 982 28.16 8.64 24.37
C THR A 982 27.48 9.87 24.98
N ILE A 983 26.31 10.22 24.42
CA ILE A 983 25.50 11.35 24.85
C ILE A 983 24.22 10.79 25.48
N LEU A 984 23.90 11.22 26.70
CA LEU A 984 22.62 10.95 27.36
C LEU A 984 21.80 12.23 27.40
N MET A 985 20.66 12.22 26.71
CA MET A 985 19.67 13.29 26.76
C MET A 985 18.59 12.94 27.79
N LEU A 986 18.41 13.81 28.77
CA LEU A 986 17.45 13.69 29.86
C LEU A 986 16.38 14.76 29.72
N ALA A 987 15.11 14.36 29.82
CA ALA A 987 14.02 15.32 29.97
C ALA A 987 13.10 15.02 31.15
N ALA A 988 12.68 16.09 31.82
CA ALA A 988 11.71 16.04 32.91
C ALA A 988 10.40 16.70 32.47
N ASN A 989 9.34 15.89 32.27
CA ASN A 989 7.99 16.32 31.85
C ASN A 989 6.94 15.93 32.91
N PRO A 990 6.77 16.69 34.01
CA PRO A 990 5.74 16.41 35.00
C PRO A 990 4.32 16.66 34.46
N LYS A 991 3.32 15.91 34.96
CA LYS A 991 1.92 15.85 34.44
C LYS A 991 1.16 17.18 34.31
N ASN A 992 1.62 18.25 34.94
CA ASN A 992 0.99 19.58 34.93
C ASN A 992 1.85 20.68 34.27
N SER A 993 2.84 20.30 33.45
CA SER A 993 3.68 21.24 32.70
C SER A 993 3.45 21.13 31.19
N VAL A 994 3.72 22.21 30.45
CA VAL A 994 3.75 22.17 28.99
C VAL A 994 4.78 21.13 28.56
N SER A 995 4.32 20.10 27.83
CA SER A 995 5.18 19.01 27.33
C SER A 995 6.34 19.58 26.52
N LEU A 996 7.57 19.44 27.02
CA LEU A 996 8.76 19.81 26.26
C LEU A 996 8.97 18.78 25.14
N ARG A 997 9.05 19.29 23.90
CA ARG A 997 9.14 18.53 22.66
C ARG A 997 10.50 17.85 22.50
N LEU A 998 10.70 16.72 23.17
CA LEU A 998 11.83 15.82 22.90
C LEU A 998 11.91 15.37 21.42
N GLN A 999 10.79 15.39 20.70
CA GLN A 999 10.72 15.07 19.26
C GLN A 999 11.38 16.15 18.36
N GLU A 1000 11.46 17.42 18.79
CA GLU A 1000 12.09 18.48 17.98
C GLU A 1000 13.61 18.58 18.18
N GLU A 1001 14.12 18.19 19.35
CA GLU A 1001 15.57 18.01 19.56
C GLU A 1001 16.12 16.73 18.89
N GLU A 1002 15.25 15.82 18.42
CA GLU A 1002 15.64 14.68 17.58
C GLU A 1002 16.18 15.10 16.20
N ARG A 1003 16.07 16.39 15.82
CA ARG A 1003 16.83 17.00 14.69
C ARG A 1003 18.35 16.88 14.84
N LEU A 1004 18.86 16.58 16.04
CA LEU A 1004 20.26 16.22 16.24
C LEU A 1004 20.68 14.98 15.41
N ARG A 1005 19.76 14.05 15.13
CA ARG A 1005 20.02 12.90 14.22
C ARG A 1005 20.29 13.33 12.79
N LEU A 1006 19.82 14.51 12.38
CA LEU A 1006 20.01 15.04 11.01
C LEU A 1006 21.23 15.97 10.89
N ALA A 1007 21.83 16.40 12.01
CA ALA A 1007 22.89 17.42 12.04
C ALA A 1007 24.34 16.88 12.03
N GLY A 1008 24.54 15.60 11.70
CA GLY A 1008 25.88 15.06 11.40
C GLY A 1008 26.64 14.41 12.56
N TYR A 1009 25.98 14.08 13.68
CA TYR A 1009 26.52 13.09 14.63
C TYR A 1009 26.16 11.69 14.11
N GLY A 1010 27.16 10.90 13.72
CA GLY A 1010 26.99 9.60 13.05
C GLY A 1010 26.09 8.59 13.78
N THR A 1011 25.82 7.47 13.11
CA THR A 1011 24.72 6.53 13.37
C THR A 1011 24.72 5.70 14.68
N GLU A 1012 25.36 6.12 15.80
CA GLU A 1012 25.15 5.67 17.22
C GLU A 1012 26.09 6.42 18.24
N PRO A 1013 25.81 6.51 19.58
CA PRO A 1013 24.57 6.31 20.33
C PRO A 1013 24.20 7.56 21.15
N ILE A 1014 23.32 8.42 20.62
CA ILE A 1014 22.57 9.34 21.49
C ILE A 1014 21.52 8.49 22.20
N LYS A 1015 21.59 8.41 23.53
CA LYS A 1015 20.59 7.73 24.36
C LYS A 1015 19.66 8.77 24.93
N THR A 1016 18.36 8.55 24.82
CA THR A 1016 17.34 9.43 25.40
C THR A 1016 16.68 8.70 26.56
N ALA A 1017 16.48 9.40 27.68
CA ALA A 1017 15.72 8.88 28.81
C ALA A 1017 14.80 9.96 29.36
N VAL A 1018 13.55 9.60 29.62
CA VAL A 1018 12.63 10.45 30.36
C VAL A 1018 12.95 10.26 31.84
N ALA A 1019 13.35 11.34 32.50
CA ALA A 1019 13.75 11.34 33.90
C ALA A 1019 12.80 12.21 34.70
N VAL A 1020 11.60 11.69 34.94
CA VAL A 1020 10.54 12.42 35.66
C VAL A 1020 10.86 12.47 37.15
N ARG A 1021 11.56 11.48 37.71
CA ARG A 1021 11.94 11.38 39.12
C ARG A 1021 13.46 11.42 39.31
N PRO A 1022 13.97 11.88 40.47
CA PRO A 1022 15.42 11.94 40.75
C PRO A 1022 16.15 10.59 40.57
N ARG A 1023 15.47 9.47 40.87
CA ARG A 1023 16.05 8.11 40.74
C ARG A 1023 16.20 7.67 39.28
N ASP A 1024 15.40 8.22 38.36
CA ASP A 1024 15.45 7.88 36.94
C ASP A 1024 16.75 8.38 36.32
N ILE A 1025 17.27 9.53 36.81
CA ILE A 1025 18.59 10.05 36.40
C ILE A 1025 19.70 9.10 36.83
N GLN A 1026 19.68 8.67 38.10
CA GLN A 1026 20.68 7.74 38.64
C GLN A 1026 20.70 6.43 37.84
N GLN A 1027 19.54 5.87 37.54
CA GLN A 1027 19.41 4.65 36.76
C GLN A 1027 19.92 4.84 35.32
N ALA A 1028 19.53 5.94 34.65
CA ALA A 1028 19.98 6.23 33.30
C ALA A 1028 21.51 6.46 33.21
N MET A 1029 22.11 7.10 34.21
CA MET A 1029 23.57 7.26 34.29
C MET A 1029 24.30 5.92 34.46
N LEU A 1030 23.74 4.99 35.24
CA LEU A 1030 24.29 3.65 35.44
C LEU A 1030 24.17 2.78 34.18
N ASP A 1031 23.01 2.84 33.51
CA ASP A 1031 22.70 2.01 32.34
C ASP A 1031 23.49 2.45 31.09
N PHE A 1032 23.58 3.75 30.85
CA PHE A 1032 24.13 4.28 29.60
C PHE A 1032 25.58 4.77 29.70
N LYS A 1033 26.12 4.94 30.92
CA LYS A 1033 27.51 5.35 31.18
C LYS A 1033 27.99 6.52 30.28
N PRO A 1034 27.28 7.67 30.25
CA PRO A 1034 27.54 8.73 29.29
C PRO A 1034 28.81 9.55 29.61
N GLN A 1035 29.46 10.08 28.57
CA GLN A 1035 30.50 11.10 28.69
C GLN A 1035 29.95 12.52 28.55
N ILE A 1036 28.80 12.68 27.90
CA ILE A 1036 28.10 13.96 27.78
C ILE A 1036 26.67 13.79 28.26
N ILE A 1037 26.20 14.70 29.12
CA ILE A 1037 24.80 14.74 29.55
C ILE A 1037 24.16 16.02 29.06
N HIS A 1038 23.05 15.88 28.37
CA HIS A 1038 22.20 16.98 27.93
C HIS A 1038 20.92 16.96 28.75
N PHE A 1039 20.62 18.04 29.44
CA PHE A 1039 19.40 18.16 30.23
C PHE A 1039 18.47 19.20 29.61
N SER A 1040 17.23 18.79 29.32
CA SER A 1040 16.17 19.62 28.76
C SER A 1040 14.93 19.53 29.66
N GLY A 1041 14.58 20.58 30.39
CA GLY A 1041 13.52 20.51 31.41
C GLY A 1041 13.17 21.87 32.01
N HIS A 1042 12.00 22.01 32.65
CA HIS A 1042 11.60 23.25 33.29
C HIS A 1042 12.45 23.54 34.54
N GLY A 1043 13.06 24.72 34.62
CA GLY A 1043 13.75 25.23 35.81
C GLY A 1043 12.94 26.36 36.47
N ALA A 1044 12.92 26.40 37.80
CA ALA A 1044 12.29 27.48 38.57
C ALA A 1044 13.37 28.36 39.21
N ASP A 1045 13.84 29.37 38.47
CA ASP A 1045 14.83 30.39 38.90
C ASP A 1045 15.89 29.87 39.91
N GLU A 1046 15.99 30.44 41.11
CA GLU A 1046 17.03 30.12 42.11
C GLU A 1046 16.80 28.77 42.83
N ASP A 1047 15.64 28.12 42.67
CA ASP A 1047 15.18 27.02 43.54
C ASP A 1047 15.41 25.60 42.98
N GLY A 1048 15.85 25.44 41.71
CA GLY A 1048 16.32 24.15 41.18
C GLY A 1048 15.59 23.60 39.95
N LEU A 1049 15.90 22.33 39.61
CA LEU A 1049 15.27 21.59 38.51
C LEU A 1049 13.99 20.88 38.98
N VAL A 1050 12.97 20.86 38.13
CA VAL A 1050 11.66 20.30 38.46
C VAL A 1050 11.59 18.79 38.17
N PHE A 1051 11.15 18.02 39.17
CA PHE A 1051 10.90 16.57 39.11
C PHE A 1051 9.55 16.21 39.76
N GLU A 1052 9.15 14.95 39.66
CA GLU A 1052 8.07 14.34 40.43
C GLU A 1052 8.61 13.55 41.65
N ASP A 1053 7.84 13.54 42.73
CA ASP A 1053 8.04 12.61 43.84
C ASP A 1053 7.35 11.25 43.58
N ILE A 1054 7.34 10.39 44.61
CA ILE A 1054 6.77 9.04 44.53
C ILE A 1054 5.25 9.05 44.28
N ASP A 1055 4.57 10.13 44.66
CA ASP A 1055 3.12 10.32 44.54
C ASP A 1055 2.74 11.10 43.27
N GLY A 1056 3.74 11.45 42.44
CA GLY A 1056 3.53 12.20 41.20
C GLY A 1056 3.32 13.70 41.41
N GLN A 1057 3.71 14.24 42.57
CA GLN A 1057 3.64 15.67 42.89
C GLN A 1057 4.96 16.38 42.57
N PHE A 1058 4.88 17.69 42.37
CA PHE A 1058 6.03 18.56 42.05
C PHE A 1058 7.09 18.54 43.15
N LYS A 1059 8.36 18.32 42.76
CA LYS A 1059 9.53 18.34 43.63
C LYS A 1059 10.69 19.08 42.96
N LEU A 1060 11.23 20.10 43.62
CA LEU A 1060 12.44 20.79 43.19
C LEU A 1060 13.69 20.07 43.70
N ILE A 1061 14.71 19.95 42.86
CA ILE A 1061 16.06 19.52 43.24
C ILE A 1061 17.00 20.72 43.14
N GLY A 1062 17.60 21.10 44.28
CA GLY A 1062 18.53 22.21 44.37
C GLY A 1062 19.85 21.96 43.61
N GLY A 1063 20.57 23.05 43.30
CA GLY A 1063 21.83 22.97 42.56
C GLY A 1063 22.95 22.19 43.26
N GLU A 1064 23.00 22.23 44.60
CA GLU A 1064 23.98 21.48 45.41
C GLU A 1064 23.71 19.97 45.37
N ASP A 1065 22.45 19.54 45.57
CA ASP A 1065 22.07 18.12 45.48
C ASP A 1065 22.36 17.51 44.10
N LEU A 1066 22.15 18.31 43.05
CA LEU A 1066 22.45 17.92 41.68
C LEU A 1066 23.96 17.82 41.46
N ALA A 1067 24.74 18.73 42.04
CA ALA A 1067 26.21 18.72 41.96
C ALA A 1067 26.81 17.51 42.71
N ASP A 1068 26.27 17.14 43.87
CA ASP A 1068 26.64 15.92 44.60
C ASP A 1068 26.34 14.66 43.78
N LEU A 1069 25.19 14.63 43.09
CA LEU A 1069 24.85 13.53 42.18
C LEU A 1069 25.85 13.42 41.02
N PHE A 1070 26.18 14.52 40.35
CA PHE A 1070 27.15 14.51 39.26
C PHE A 1070 28.58 14.21 39.73
N ASP A 1071 28.93 14.55 40.98
CA ASP A 1071 30.25 14.24 41.55
C ASP A 1071 30.52 12.73 41.60
N LEU A 1072 29.50 11.93 41.92
CA LEU A 1072 29.58 10.46 41.93
C LEU A 1072 29.98 9.85 40.57
N PHE A 1073 29.81 10.61 39.49
CA PHE A 1073 30.11 10.20 38.11
C PHE A 1073 31.12 11.13 37.43
N SER A 1074 31.83 11.97 38.19
CA SER A 1074 32.77 12.98 37.69
C SER A 1074 34.01 12.39 37.01
N ASP A 1075 34.30 11.11 37.27
CA ASP A 1075 35.34 10.32 36.62
C ASP A 1075 35.02 9.96 35.15
N ARG A 1076 33.73 9.99 34.79
CA ARG A 1076 33.20 9.56 33.48
C ARG A 1076 32.57 10.68 32.67
N ILE A 1077 31.91 11.64 33.34
CA ILE A 1077 31.21 12.74 32.67
C ILE A 1077 32.20 13.86 32.37
N GLU A 1078 32.41 14.13 31.09
CA GLU A 1078 33.30 15.19 30.63
C GLU A 1078 32.58 16.53 30.45
N CYS A 1079 31.31 16.52 30.04
CA CYS A 1079 30.54 17.72 29.75
C CYS A 1079 29.06 17.58 30.16
N VAL A 1080 28.52 18.62 30.78
CA VAL A 1080 27.08 18.76 31.05
C VAL A 1080 26.52 19.98 30.32
N VAL A 1081 25.45 19.79 29.56
CA VAL A 1081 24.73 20.84 28.83
C VAL A 1081 23.36 21.03 29.48
N LEU A 1082 23.16 22.16 30.16
CA LEU A 1082 21.88 22.53 30.77
C LEU A 1082 21.10 23.42 29.81
N ASN A 1083 20.29 22.79 28.95
CA ASN A 1083 19.58 23.44 27.85
C ASN A 1083 18.14 23.84 28.27
N ALA A 1084 18.00 24.72 29.25
CA ALA A 1084 16.72 25.29 29.68
C ALA A 1084 16.87 26.51 30.62
N CYS A 1085 15.74 27.14 30.96
CA CYS A 1085 15.65 28.44 31.67
C CYS A 1085 16.48 28.54 32.97
N TYR A 1086 17.12 29.71 33.15
CA TYR A 1086 17.88 30.13 34.35
C TYR A 1086 18.73 29.04 35.03
N SER A 1087 19.64 28.41 34.27
CA SER A 1087 20.52 27.35 34.80
C SER A 1087 21.86 27.83 35.37
N LYS A 1088 22.05 29.14 35.56
CA LYS A 1088 23.35 29.72 35.95
C LYS A 1088 23.86 29.19 37.30
N THR A 1089 23.00 29.18 38.33
CA THR A 1089 23.35 28.76 39.70
C THR A 1089 23.69 27.26 39.74
N GLN A 1090 22.91 26.44 39.04
CA GLN A 1090 23.13 24.99 38.94
C GLN A 1090 24.41 24.71 38.13
N ALA A 1091 24.66 25.46 37.06
CA ALA A 1091 25.89 25.33 36.29
C ALA A 1091 27.14 25.70 37.09
N GLU A 1092 27.06 26.72 37.96
CA GLU A 1092 28.15 27.11 38.87
C GLU A 1092 28.43 26.03 39.94
N ALA A 1093 27.39 25.37 40.46
CA ALA A 1093 27.52 24.26 41.40
C ALA A 1093 28.16 23.02 40.73
N ILE A 1094 27.62 22.57 39.57
CA ILE A 1094 28.11 21.38 38.85
C ILE A 1094 29.56 21.56 38.37
N ARG A 1095 29.96 22.80 38.01
CA ARG A 1095 31.33 23.12 37.58
C ARG A 1095 32.39 22.74 38.61
N GLN A 1096 32.05 22.71 39.90
CA GLN A 1096 33.02 22.31 40.94
C GLN A 1096 33.56 20.90 40.70
N ASN A 1097 32.75 20.01 40.10
CA ASN A 1097 33.08 18.60 39.94
C ASN A 1097 33.23 18.17 38.47
N ILE A 1098 32.51 18.79 37.52
CA ILE A 1098 32.56 18.45 36.09
C ILE A 1098 33.45 19.40 35.27
N LYS A 1099 34.23 18.83 34.34
CA LYS A 1099 35.25 19.56 33.56
C LYS A 1099 34.67 20.69 32.71
N TYR A 1100 33.56 20.46 32.02
CA TYR A 1100 32.88 21.44 31.19
C TYR A 1100 31.38 21.48 31.52
N VAL A 1101 30.86 22.66 31.81
CA VAL A 1101 29.42 22.86 32.04
C VAL A 1101 28.94 24.02 31.18
N ILE A 1102 27.89 23.80 30.41
CA ILE A 1102 27.25 24.83 29.58
C ILE A 1102 25.92 25.18 30.24
N GLY A 1103 25.83 26.42 30.71
CA GLY A 1103 24.63 26.95 31.39
C GLY A 1103 24.15 28.27 30.78
N MET A 1104 22.91 28.64 31.09
CA MET A 1104 22.23 29.81 30.53
C MET A 1104 22.16 30.93 31.56
N ASN A 1105 22.51 32.18 31.19
CA ASN A 1105 22.37 33.33 32.11
C ASN A 1105 20.93 33.88 32.18
N GLN A 1106 20.12 33.59 31.16
CA GLN A 1106 18.73 34.01 31.01
C GLN A 1106 17.96 32.87 30.32
N ALA A 1107 16.64 32.86 30.45
CA ALA A 1107 15.79 31.98 29.67
C ALA A 1107 16.05 32.14 28.16
N ILE A 1108 16.31 31.02 27.48
CA ILE A 1108 16.46 30.96 26.03
C ILE A 1108 15.18 30.35 25.44
N GLY A 1109 14.69 30.89 24.32
CA GLY A 1109 13.55 30.30 23.64
C GLY A 1109 13.93 28.99 22.94
N ASP A 1110 12.98 28.06 22.79
CA ASP A 1110 13.19 26.70 22.26
C ASP A 1110 13.96 26.68 20.94
N ARG A 1111 13.68 27.63 20.04
CA ARG A 1111 14.41 27.76 18.76
C ARG A 1111 15.90 28.04 18.94
N ALA A 1112 16.29 28.86 19.93
CA ALA A 1112 17.70 29.14 20.21
C ALA A 1112 18.40 27.93 20.86
N ALA A 1113 17.70 27.20 21.72
CA ALA A 1113 18.17 25.97 22.37
C ALA A 1113 18.48 24.88 21.33
N ILE A 1114 17.59 24.72 20.34
CA ILE A 1114 17.75 23.75 19.25
C ILE A 1114 18.93 24.12 18.35
N GLU A 1115 19.01 25.37 17.88
CA GLU A 1115 20.10 25.82 16.99
C GLU A 1115 21.47 25.72 17.68
N PHE A 1116 21.53 26.00 18.99
CA PHE A 1116 22.74 25.80 19.79
C PHE A 1116 23.15 24.33 19.83
N ALA A 1117 22.22 23.43 20.18
CA ALA A 1117 22.49 22.01 20.28
C ALA A 1117 22.96 21.43 18.94
N VAL A 1118 22.32 21.81 17.83
CA VAL A 1118 22.70 21.42 16.47
C VAL A 1118 24.14 21.79 16.15
N GLY A 1119 24.51 23.08 16.33
CA GLY A 1119 25.89 23.52 16.06
C GLY A 1119 26.91 22.93 17.02
N PHE A 1120 26.54 22.76 18.30
CA PHE A 1120 27.40 22.17 19.32
C PHE A 1120 27.73 20.71 19.00
N TYR A 1121 26.71 19.88 18.78
CA TYR A 1121 26.92 18.46 18.55
C TYR A 1121 27.52 18.16 17.17
N ALA A 1122 27.26 18.98 16.15
CA ALA A 1122 27.97 18.86 14.86
C ALA A 1122 29.50 18.98 15.03
N ALA A 1123 29.97 19.92 15.86
CA ALA A 1123 31.39 20.05 16.17
C ALA A 1123 31.93 18.88 17.00
N ILE A 1124 31.19 18.42 18.03
CA ILE A 1124 31.60 17.24 18.81
C ILE A 1124 31.70 16.00 17.90
N GLY A 1125 30.79 15.84 16.94
CA GLY A 1125 30.77 14.75 15.97
C GLY A 1125 31.95 14.80 15.00
N ALA A 1126 32.41 16.01 14.65
CA ALA A 1126 33.63 16.23 13.89
C ALA A 1126 34.93 16.01 14.71
N GLY A 1127 34.82 15.65 16.00
CA GLY A 1127 35.97 15.38 16.87
C GLY A 1127 36.63 16.62 17.48
N GLU A 1128 35.96 17.77 17.40
CA GLU A 1128 36.46 19.06 17.89
C GLU A 1128 36.39 19.20 19.42
N SER A 1129 37.11 20.18 19.95
CA SER A 1129 37.10 20.51 21.39
C SER A 1129 35.75 21.06 21.86
N TYR A 1130 35.41 20.89 23.15
CA TYR A 1130 34.19 21.46 23.74
C TYR A 1130 34.14 22.99 23.61
N GLU A 1131 35.29 23.66 23.67
CA GLU A 1131 35.41 25.10 23.47
C GLU A 1131 35.07 25.51 22.03
N PHE A 1132 35.51 24.72 21.05
CA PHE A 1132 35.17 24.96 19.64
C PHE A 1132 33.69 24.66 19.38
N ALA A 1133 33.19 23.54 19.91
CA ALA A 1133 31.79 23.17 19.80
C ALA A 1133 30.85 24.22 20.40
N PHE A 1134 31.19 24.75 21.58
CA PHE A 1134 30.45 25.86 22.18
C PHE A 1134 30.42 27.09 21.28
N LYS A 1135 31.57 27.48 20.70
CA LYS A 1135 31.64 28.63 19.77
C LYS A 1135 30.81 28.40 18.51
N LEU A 1136 30.82 27.18 17.96
CA LEU A 1136 30.03 26.82 16.77
C LEU A 1136 28.54 26.84 17.07
N GLY A 1137 28.10 26.29 18.22
CA GLY A 1137 26.73 26.39 18.70
C GLY A 1137 26.26 27.84 18.85
N CYS A 1138 27.06 28.71 19.46
CA CYS A 1138 26.73 30.15 19.55
C CYS A 1138 26.69 30.83 18.18
N ASN A 1139 27.52 30.41 17.23
CA ASN A 1139 27.52 30.93 15.86
C ASN A 1139 26.23 30.53 15.11
N ALA A 1140 25.77 29.29 15.27
CA ALA A 1140 24.53 28.79 14.69
C ALA A 1140 23.31 29.62 15.12
N ILE A 1141 23.21 29.98 16.41
CA ILE A 1141 22.17 30.90 16.92
C ILE A 1141 22.19 32.25 16.17
N ARG A 1142 23.39 32.83 15.97
CA ARG A 1142 23.54 34.12 15.28
C ARG A 1142 23.18 34.04 13.80
N LEU A 1143 23.61 32.99 13.11
CA LEU A 1143 23.30 32.77 11.69
C LEU A 1143 21.79 32.54 11.45
N ALA A 1144 21.07 32.01 12.44
CA ALA A 1144 19.62 31.87 12.41
C ALA A 1144 18.86 33.21 12.63
N GLY A 1145 19.56 34.34 12.77
CA GLY A 1145 18.96 35.67 12.92
C GLY A 1145 18.36 35.95 14.32
N ILE A 1146 18.72 35.16 15.33
CA ILE A 1146 18.22 35.28 16.71
C ILE A 1146 19.06 36.33 17.48
N LYS A 1147 18.44 37.35 18.09
CA LYS A 1147 19.14 38.50 18.70
C LYS A 1147 19.92 38.14 20.00
N GLU A 1148 21.00 38.89 20.22
CA GLU A 1148 22.19 38.60 21.06
C GLU A 1148 22.05 38.70 22.60
N TYR A 1149 20.85 38.64 23.19
CA TYR A 1149 20.70 38.61 24.66
C TYR A 1149 20.67 37.18 25.26
N ALA A 1150 20.76 36.14 24.42
CA ALA A 1150 20.52 34.74 24.78
C ALA A 1150 21.67 33.78 24.37
N THR A 1151 22.94 34.15 24.61
CA THR A 1151 24.07 33.22 24.39
C THR A 1151 24.39 32.39 25.66
N PRO A 1152 24.49 31.06 25.55
CA PRO A 1152 24.95 30.19 26.63
C PRO A 1152 26.36 30.60 27.13
N LYS A 1153 26.74 30.20 28.35
CA LYS A 1153 28.10 30.34 28.87
C LYS A 1153 28.75 28.98 29.09
N LEU A 1154 29.99 28.85 28.62
CA LEU A 1154 30.85 27.73 28.95
C LEU A 1154 31.61 28.01 30.26
N LEU A 1155 31.35 27.18 31.27
CA LEU A 1155 32.01 27.19 32.56
C LEU A 1155 32.99 25.99 32.61
N LYS A 1156 34.26 26.25 32.91
CA LYS A 1156 35.29 25.19 33.09
C LYS A 1156 35.52 24.92 34.57
N LYS A 1157 35.81 23.69 34.97
CA LYS A 1157 36.12 23.33 36.37
C LYS A 1157 37.14 24.29 36.99
N SER A 1158 36.82 24.77 38.20
CA SER A 1158 37.61 25.73 38.98
C SER A 1158 39.01 25.22 39.27
#